data_AF-A0A418AM61-F1
#
_entry.id   AF-A0A418AM61-F1
#
_cell.length_a   1.000
_cell.length_b   1.000
_cell.length_c   1.000
_cell.angle_alpha   90.00
_cell.angle_beta   90.00
_cell.angle_gamma   90.00
#
_symmetry.space_group_name_H-M   'P 1'
#
loop_
_entity.id
_entity.type
_entity.pdbx_description
1 polymer ?
#
loop_
_entity_poly.entity_id
_entity_poly.type
_entity_poly.pdbx_seq_one_letter_code
_entity_poly.pdbx_strand_id
1 'polypeptide(L)'
;MATSVRYCLLSADIARTVASYQCGIYLDMRPLTALRKPLMTSYNLDKSFAPLVQLLRPWFRDHLRSRIDLLFACTRHTMRSVVVMYAIYEGDVPLLEYIHSHVFSLLNCGEFLVDLAAWAGHDSVVEFLLDIQHPGYTFHASFLACRGGHLDVVRYLDESNLPFTRQCLDVAAGQGHLDVVRFLHSNRAEGCSTNAMDQAAANGHFDVVQFLHAQRREGCTEFAMDDAAANGHFEIVQFLHSERKEGCTDRAQCGAAEGGHLDILCFLHTHRTEGCAPYALDDAASHGHLDVVEWLYGAYHMAITTTAIEAAASHGHFDIVKFLVNHMETDVVTDDALLSSVMTPPIFKLLFRAKYKQLYYVMPPSVMEAIVRANQLELVRFVHEEKSRRLHCFTKRTLDVALECGHWNIAMFLHAHRREGCTTAAMDAAAAKGHLSIVEFLHHNRTEGCTTRAMDMAATHGHLDIVRFLHHHRTEGATVLAIDGAAANGHFEIVKFLLIHRQEGATEQAMAGAVSNGYLNIVKFLHVHQAKACTSSAFALAAARGHLEVVKFLTLHHDHLRTSTAMDEAAEHGHLDVVQFLHAQPDARCSSQAKFCAAINGHMDIVTFFLRECTHWNSSYGVIRAMEGAAANGHLHVVEWFVRHLGQCSSMTWDKAAEAGHLNILVMLETHRLGMSYNPHYAAQSRDLDVIRWIDDKKTEQSNNIGFERKYWLTDTLHIAFKHGELDMAKWALVHFGDADLVVPHEWLLYADEVPVLRDYWRLRQEVTGGDAIPDVANGDVDLEHLHGFEPDDAVEEEQSMWGEEAHGIEEADMDVDLGEERSMWIEM
;
A
#
# COMPACT_ATOMS: atom_id res chain seq x y z
N MET A 1 -38.17 21.72 51.89
CA MET A 1 -36.80 21.40 51.44
C MET A 1 -36.66 21.29 49.92
N ALA A 2 -37.61 20.68 49.18
CA ALA A 2 -37.47 20.47 47.73
C ALA A 2 -37.40 21.75 46.86
N THR A 3 -38.06 22.84 47.26
CA THR A 3 -38.05 24.13 46.54
C THR A 3 -36.73 24.90 46.69
N SER A 4 -36.13 24.88 47.87
CA SER A 4 -34.85 25.54 48.17
C SER A 4 -33.67 24.88 47.45
N VAL A 5 -33.69 23.54 47.31
CA VAL A 5 -32.68 22.78 46.56
C VAL A 5 -32.74 23.09 45.07
N ARG A 6 -33.94 23.27 44.51
CA ARG A 6 -34.12 23.64 43.08
C ARG A 6 -33.56 25.03 42.77
N TYR A 7 -33.74 26.00 43.66
CA TYR A 7 -33.16 27.34 43.52
C TYR A 7 -31.63 27.34 43.70
N CYS A 8 -31.10 26.48 44.56
CA CYS A 8 -29.66 26.35 44.76
C CYS A 8 -28.96 25.78 43.50
N LEU A 9 -29.52 24.74 42.88
CA LEU A 9 -28.94 24.09 41.69
C LEU A 9 -29.15 24.88 40.38
N LEU A 10 -30.14 25.76 40.32
CA LEU A 10 -30.41 26.64 39.17
C LEU A 10 -29.82 28.04 39.32
N SER A 11 -29.15 28.32 40.44
CA SER A 11 -28.39 29.56 40.61
C SER A 11 -27.25 29.61 39.61
N ALA A 12 -27.22 30.65 38.76
CA ALA A 12 -26.18 30.83 37.75
C ALA A 12 -24.77 30.92 38.38
N ASP A 13 -24.67 31.38 39.62
CA ASP A 13 -23.41 31.48 40.35
C ASP A 13 -22.96 30.10 40.85
N ILE A 14 -23.86 29.29 41.42
CA ILE A 14 -23.54 27.92 41.86
C ILE A 14 -23.26 27.02 40.66
N ALA A 15 -24.00 27.15 39.56
CA ALA A 15 -23.72 26.43 38.32
C ALA A 15 -22.35 26.81 37.73
N ARG A 16 -21.97 28.10 37.76
CA ARG A 16 -20.61 28.56 37.39
C ARG A 16 -19.55 27.99 38.32
N THR A 17 -19.79 27.96 39.63
CA THR A 17 -18.86 27.37 40.60
C THR A 17 -18.71 25.86 40.40
N VAL A 18 -19.80 25.12 40.23
CA VAL A 18 -19.76 23.67 39.96
C VAL A 18 -19.05 23.39 38.63
N ALA A 19 -19.34 24.15 37.58
CA ALA A 19 -18.63 24.05 36.31
C ALA A 19 -17.13 24.39 36.42
N SER A 20 -16.75 25.35 37.28
CA SER A 20 -15.33 25.66 37.53
C SER A 20 -14.56 24.55 38.26
N TYR A 21 -15.27 23.62 38.93
CA TYR A 21 -14.70 22.44 39.59
C TYR A 21 -14.85 21.14 38.77
N GLN A 22 -15.52 21.19 37.61
CA GLN A 22 -15.67 20.06 36.71
C GLN A 22 -14.83 20.28 35.45
N CYS A 23 -13.82 19.42 35.23
CA CYS A 23 -13.03 19.39 33.99
C CYS A 23 -13.83 18.83 32.80
N GLY A 24 -15.03 19.38 32.55
CA GLY A 24 -16.00 18.89 31.57
C GLY A 24 -16.01 19.70 30.28
N ILE A 25 -16.39 19.05 29.18
CA ILE A 25 -16.51 19.68 27.86
C ILE A 25 -17.94 20.22 27.68
N TYR A 26 -18.07 21.51 27.36
CA TYR A 26 -19.36 22.15 27.09
C TYR A 26 -20.07 21.52 25.89
N LEU A 27 -21.42 21.52 25.90
CA LEU A 27 -22.23 20.83 24.88
C LEU A 27 -21.94 21.30 23.45
N ASP A 28 -21.72 22.61 23.28
CA ASP A 28 -21.33 23.25 22.01
C ASP A 28 -19.93 22.82 21.53
N MET A 29 -19.03 22.44 22.45
CA MET A 29 -17.66 22.05 22.14
C MET A 29 -17.49 20.54 21.93
N ARG A 30 -18.50 19.73 22.28
CA ARG A 30 -18.43 18.26 22.12
C ARG A 30 -18.14 17.82 20.67
N PRO A 31 -18.80 18.36 19.62
CA PRO A 31 -18.50 17.98 18.24
C PRO A 31 -17.04 18.28 17.85
N LEU A 32 -16.45 19.33 18.42
CA LEU A 32 -15.08 19.76 18.12
C LEU A 32 -14.03 18.78 18.64
N THR A 33 -14.34 17.97 19.66
CA THR A 33 -13.40 16.98 20.22
C THR A 33 -13.05 15.83 19.26
N ALA A 34 -13.89 15.61 18.25
CA ALA A 34 -13.65 14.63 17.20
C ALA A 34 -12.64 15.14 16.16
N LEU A 35 -12.39 16.45 16.08
CA LEU A 35 -11.45 17.02 15.12
C LEU A 35 -10.02 16.51 15.37
N ARG A 36 -9.29 16.35 14.27
CA ARG A 36 -7.88 15.96 14.26
C ARG A 36 -7.09 17.01 13.50
N LYS A 37 -5.80 17.11 13.81
CA LYS A 37 -4.88 17.97 13.08
C LYS A 37 -4.83 17.49 11.62
N PRO A 38 -5.06 18.37 10.62
CA PRO A 38 -5.01 17.98 9.22
C PRO A 38 -3.57 17.61 8.85
N LEU A 39 -3.42 16.56 8.06
CA LEU A 39 -2.13 16.16 7.51
C LEU A 39 -1.79 17.07 6.31
N MET A 40 -0.62 17.67 6.34
CA MET A 40 -0.08 18.54 5.28
C MET A 40 0.62 17.71 4.19
N THR A 41 0.10 16.53 3.84
CA THR A 41 0.62 15.74 2.71
C THR A 41 -0.11 16.16 1.45
N SER A 42 0.65 16.54 0.42
CA SER A 42 0.16 17.12 -0.82
C SER A 42 -0.87 16.23 -1.52
N TYR A 43 -1.79 16.87 -2.26
CA TYR A 43 -2.85 16.32 -3.14
C TYR A 43 -4.30 16.27 -2.62
N ASN A 44 -4.61 16.50 -1.34
CA ASN A 44 -6.03 16.62 -0.92
C ASN A 44 -6.29 17.43 0.35
N LEU A 45 -5.69 18.62 0.46
CA LEU A 45 -5.88 19.51 1.62
C LEU A 45 -7.35 19.89 1.83
N ASP A 46 -8.12 20.15 0.78
CA ASP A 46 -9.55 20.48 0.93
C ASP A 46 -10.37 19.38 1.60
N LYS A 47 -10.07 18.10 1.33
CA LYS A 47 -10.71 16.98 2.05
C LYS A 47 -10.28 16.93 3.51
N SER A 48 -9.01 17.21 3.80
CA SER A 48 -8.48 17.26 5.16
C SER A 48 -9.07 18.42 5.98
N PHE A 49 -9.34 19.56 5.35
CA PHE A 49 -9.89 20.75 5.99
C PHE A 49 -11.43 20.79 5.99
N ALA A 50 -12.12 20.07 5.10
CA ALA A 50 -13.58 20.07 5.04
C ALA A 50 -14.28 19.78 6.40
N PRO A 51 -13.84 18.78 7.21
CA PRO A 51 -14.41 18.56 8.53
C PRO A 51 -14.17 19.73 9.51
N LEU A 52 -13.02 20.40 9.41
CA LEU A 52 -12.67 21.56 10.22
C LEU A 52 -13.60 22.73 9.86
N VAL A 53 -13.72 23.04 8.57
CA VAL A 53 -14.56 24.13 8.07
C VAL A 53 -16.03 23.90 8.44
N GLN A 54 -16.53 22.67 8.27
CA GLN A 54 -17.92 22.32 8.58
C GLN A 54 -18.27 22.56 10.05
N LEU A 55 -17.34 22.31 10.98
CA LEU A 55 -17.60 22.38 12.42
C LEU A 55 -17.16 23.70 13.06
N LEU A 56 -16.02 24.25 12.66
CA LEU A 56 -15.46 25.48 13.25
C LEU A 56 -16.11 26.74 12.69
N ARG A 57 -16.44 26.80 11.39
CA ARG A 57 -17.02 28.01 10.77
C ARG A 57 -18.36 28.41 11.43
N PRO A 58 -19.34 27.50 11.63
CA PRO A 58 -20.56 27.85 12.35
C PRO A 58 -20.31 28.20 13.82
N TRP A 59 -19.37 27.50 14.47
CA TRP A 59 -19.06 27.70 15.88
C TRP A 59 -18.45 29.08 16.15
N PHE A 60 -17.49 29.52 15.32
CA PHE A 60 -16.91 30.87 15.41
C PHE A 60 -17.92 31.97 15.10
N ARG A 61 -18.84 31.72 14.17
CA ARG A 61 -19.95 32.65 13.87
C ARG A 61 -20.87 32.84 15.09
N ASP A 62 -21.25 31.76 15.76
CA ASP A 62 -22.29 31.79 16.79
C ASP A 62 -21.73 32.18 18.18
N HIS A 63 -20.44 31.95 18.44
CA HIS A 63 -19.83 32.17 19.74
C HIS A 63 -18.81 33.32 19.79
N LEU A 64 -18.36 33.81 18.62
CA LEU A 64 -17.31 34.83 18.46
C LEU A 64 -16.07 34.53 19.32
N ARG A 65 -15.04 35.39 19.27
CA ARG A 65 -13.75 35.17 19.97
C ARG A 65 -13.85 35.03 21.51
N SER A 66 -15.04 35.22 22.08
CA SER A 66 -15.31 35.23 23.52
C SER A 66 -15.14 33.89 24.25
N ARG A 67 -15.20 32.76 23.52
CA ARG A 67 -15.15 31.40 24.10
C ARG A 67 -13.90 30.61 23.71
N ILE A 68 -12.94 31.21 23.01
CA ILE A 68 -11.73 30.52 22.54
C ILE A 68 -10.83 30.09 23.70
N ASP A 69 -10.72 30.90 24.74
CA ASP A 69 -9.93 30.59 25.94
C ASP A 69 -10.52 29.37 26.67
N LEU A 70 -11.85 29.29 26.73
CA LEU A 70 -12.57 28.13 27.27
C LEU A 70 -12.38 26.89 26.40
N LEU A 71 -12.39 27.03 25.07
CA LEU A 71 -12.14 25.93 24.15
C LEU A 71 -10.75 25.34 24.38
N PHE A 72 -9.70 26.16 24.47
CA PHE A 72 -8.34 25.68 24.71
C PHE A 72 -8.12 25.15 26.13
N ALA A 73 -8.86 25.63 27.12
CA ALA A 73 -8.81 25.11 28.48
C ALA A 73 -9.47 23.72 28.61
N CYS A 74 -10.53 23.45 27.84
CA CYS A 74 -11.35 22.25 27.98
C CYS A 74 -11.02 21.14 26.96
N THR A 75 -10.06 21.36 26.05
CA THR A 75 -9.73 20.42 24.95
C THR A 75 -8.25 20.03 24.96
N ARG A 76 -7.89 19.01 24.15
CA ARG A 76 -6.50 18.51 24.03
C ARG A 76 -5.56 19.60 23.54
N HIS A 77 -4.28 19.53 23.90
CA HIS A 77 -3.25 20.48 23.45
C HIS A 77 -3.19 20.66 21.91
N THR A 78 -3.54 19.63 21.15
CA THR A 78 -3.57 19.65 19.67
C THR A 78 -4.67 20.55 19.09
N MET A 79 -5.68 20.95 19.87
CA MET A 79 -6.76 21.84 19.40
C MET A 79 -6.25 23.24 19.05
N ARG A 80 -5.17 23.70 19.70
CA ARG A 80 -4.53 24.99 19.38
C ARG A 80 -4.04 25.01 17.94
N SER A 81 -3.28 24.00 17.54
CA SER A 81 -2.80 23.84 16.15
C SER A 81 -3.95 23.74 15.15
N VAL A 82 -5.03 23.00 15.49
CA VAL A 82 -6.21 22.87 14.62
C VAL A 82 -6.86 24.23 14.35
N VAL A 83 -7.05 25.04 15.39
CA VAL A 83 -7.68 26.37 15.25
C VAL A 83 -6.77 27.34 14.49
N VAL A 84 -5.45 27.32 14.74
CA VAL A 84 -4.48 28.16 14.00
C VAL A 84 -4.47 27.79 12.51
N MET A 85 -4.38 26.50 12.18
CA MET A 85 -4.40 26.05 10.79
C MET A 85 -5.73 26.38 10.10
N TYR A 86 -6.86 26.27 10.80
CA TYR A 86 -8.17 26.70 10.30
C TYR A 86 -8.20 28.21 10.02
N ALA A 87 -7.72 29.03 10.95
CA ALA A 87 -7.70 30.48 10.79
C ALA A 87 -6.85 30.92 9.58
N ILE A 88 -5.72 30.24 9.35
CA ILE A 88 -4.88 30.45 8.15
C ILE A 88 -5.62 30.02 6.89
N TYR A 89 -6.24 28.83 6.88
CA TYR A 89 -6.98 28.33 5.72
C TYR A 89 -8.14 29.25 5.31
N GLU A 90 -8.83 29.87 6.27
CA GLU A 90 -9.94 30.80 6.00
C GLU A 90 -9.50 32.26 5.76
N GLY A 91 -8.25 32.61 6.08
CA GLY A 91 -7.76 33.98 5.96
C GLY A 91 -8.14 34.92 7.12
N ASP A 92 -8.46 34.40 8.32
CA ASP A 92 -8.86 35.24 9.48
C ASP A 92 -7.64 35.80 10.24
N VAL A 93 -7.00 36.81 9.64
CA VAL A 93 -5.88 37.56 10.24
C VAL A 93 -6.21 38.06 11.65
N PRO A 94 -7.35 38.73 11.91
CA PRO A 94 -7.57 39.27 13.24
C PRO A 94 -7.78 38.16 14.31
N LEU A 95 -8.16 36.94 13.94
CA LEU A 95 -8.16 35.80 14.86
C LEU A 95 -6.74 35.33 15.18
N LEU A 96 -5.86 35.30 14.17
CA LEU A 96 -4.44 35.00 14.35
C LEU A 96 -3.75 36.04 15.25
N GLU A 97 -4.03 37.33 15.04
CA GLU A 97 -3.56 38.41 15.92
C GLU A 97 -4.02 38.23 17.36
N TYR A 98 -5.30 37.92 17.57
CA TYR A 98 -5.86 37.67 18.91
C TYR A 98 -5.15 36.49 19.58
N ILE A 99 -4.98 35.36 18.86
CA ILE A 99 -4.30 34.18 19.40
C ILE A 99 -2.86 34.51 19.77
N HIS A 100 -2.12 35.17 18.88
CA HIS A 100 -0.72 35.54 19.09
C HIS A 100 -0.52 36.44 20.31
N SER A 101 -1.40 37.44 20.47
CA SER A 101 -1.26 38.48 21.50
C SER A 101 -1.88 38.14 22.85
N HIS A 102 -2.98 37.37 22.89
CA HIS A 102 -3.76 37.14 24.10
C HIS A 102 -3.75 35.68 24.60
N VAL A 103 -3.41 34.71 23.75
CA VAL A 103 -3.50 33.29 24.11
C VAL A 103 -2.12 32.63 24.21
N PHE A 104 -1.36 32.60 23.11
CA PHE A 104 0.00 32.09 23.07
C PHE A 104 0.73 32.60 21.83
N SER A 105 2.07 32.74 21.93
CA SER A 105 2.88 33.15 20.79
C SER A 105 2.84 32.09 19.69
N LEU A 106 2.44 32.51 18.49
CA LEU A 106 2.46 31.67 17.29
C LEU A 106 3.89 31.17 16.99
N LEU A 107 4.95 31.84 17.44
CA LEU A 107 6.35 31.40 17.28
C LEU A 107 6.65 30.06 17.95
N ASN A 108 5.81 29.62 18.89
CA ASN A 108 5.93 28.32 19.54
C ASN A 108 5.23 27.19 18.75
N CYS A 109 4.61 27.51 17.60
CA CYS A 109 4.05 26.54 16.68
C CYS A 109 5.15 25.97 15.79
N GLY A 110 5.39 24.67 15.86
CA GLY A 110 6.36 23.98 14.99
C GLY A 110 5.81 23.68 13.59
N GLU A 111 4.61 24.13 13.28
CA GLU A 111 3.95 23.92 11.99
C GLU A 111 4.49 24.84 10.89
N PHE A 112 4.45 24.36 9.64
CA PHE A 112 4.78 25.15 8.44
C PHE A 112 3.63 26.11 8.07
N LEU A 113 3.36 27.09 8.93
CA LEU A 113 2.21 28.00 8.83
C LEU A 113 2.25 28.89 7.58
N VAL A 114 3.45 29.33 7.17
CA VAL A 114 3.63 30.16 5.97
C VAL A 114 3.36 29.34 4.70
N ASP A 115 3.80 28.08 4.66
CA ASP A 115 3.54 27.18 3.53
C ASP A 115 2.03 26.96 3.33
N LEU A 116 1.29 26.80 4.43
CA LEU A 116 -0.17 26.69 4.40
C LEU A 116 -0.83 27.99 3.90
N ALA A 117 -0.37 29.15 4.40
CA ALA A 117 -0.88 30.45 3.98
C ALA A 117 -0.61 30.71 2.49
N ALA A 118 0.59 30.34 2.02
CA ALA A 118 1.01 30.45 0.63
C ALA A 118 0.21 29.53 -0.29
N TRP A 119 -0.12 28.32 0.15
CA TRP A 119 -1.03 27.44 -0.59
C TRP A 119 -2.46 27.98 -0.67
N ALA A 120 -2.98 28.48 0.46
CA ALA A 120 -4.34 29.01 0.56
C ALA A 120 -4.53 30.35 -0.19
N GLY A 121 -3.44 31.09 -0.42
CA GLY A 121 -3.45 32.34 -1.19
C GLY A 121 -3.83 33.59 -0.41
N HIS A 122 -3.78 33.55 0.92
CA HIS A 122 -4.11 34.69 1.77
C HIS A 122 -2.88 35.57 1.99
N ASP A 123 -2.69 36.56 1.11
CA ASP A 123 -1.63 37.56 1.16
C ASP A 123 -1.48 38.22 2.53
N SER A 124 -2.59 38.67 3.12
CA SER A 124 -2.62 39.35 4.42
C SER A 124 -2.17 38.43 5.58
N VAL A 125 -2.39 37.11 5.45
CA VAL A 125 -1.94 36.13 6.45
C VAL A 125 -0.45 35.88 6.30
N VAL A 126 0.07 35.81 5.06
CA VAL A 126 1.50 35.68 4.80
C VAL A 126 2.25 36.91 5.31
N GLU A 127 1.73 38.11 5.07
CA GLU A 127 2.24 39.37 5.60
C GLU A 127 2.34 39.33 7.12
N PHE A 128 1.23 39.02 7.80
CA PHE A 128 1.19 38.92 9.26
C PHE A 128 2.19 37.89 9.82
N LEU A 129 2.28 36.69 9.22
CA LEU A 129 3.17 35.62 9.71
C LEU A 129 4.66 35.94 9.51
N LEU A 130 5.01 36.64 8.44
CA LEU A 130 6.39 37.07 8.18
C LEU A 130 6.76 38.31 9.00
N ASP A 131 5.83 39.22 9.27
CA ASP A 131 6.03 40.39 10.15
C ASP A 131 6.37 39.97 11.59
N ILE A 132 5.73 38.92 12.10
CA ILE A 132 6.08 38.34 13.40
C ILE A 132 7.36 37.49 13.36
N GLN A 133 8.00 37.34 12.18
CA GLN A 133 9.19 36.52 11.93
C GLN A 133 8.98 35.04 12.27
N HIS A 134 7.85 34.46 11.85
CA HIS A 134 7.55 33.06 12.12
C HIS A 134 8.55 32.12 11.39
N PRO A 135 9.23 31.18 12.10
CA PRO A 135 10.26 30.33 11.50
C PRO A 135 9.70 29.16 10.68
N GLY A 136 8.40 28.86 10.82
CA GLY A 136 7.73 27.74 10.15
C GLY A 136 7.41 28.01 8.68
N TYR A 137 8.45 28.18 7.86
CA TYR A 137 8.36 28.16 6.40
C TYR A 137 9.43 27.24 5.82
N THR A 138 9.16 26.64 4.68
CA THR A 138 10.15 25.90 3.90
C THR A 138 10.32 26.53 2.52
N PHE A 139 11.25 26.01 1.72
CA PHE A 139 11.35 26.39 0.30
C PHE A 139 10.08 26.04 -0.50
N HIS A 140 9.13 25.29 0.06
CA HIS A 140 7.85 24.99 -0.57
C HIS A 140 6.87 26.16 -0.54
N ALA A 141 7.03 27.17 0.32
CA ALA A 141 6.11 28.31 0.35
C ALA A 141 6.02 29.02 -1.01
N SER A 142 7.16 29.32 -1.62
CA SER A 142 7.22 29.94 -2.96
C SER A 142 6.64 29.01 -4.03
N PHE A 143 6.95 27.71 -3.98
CA PHE A 143 6.39 26.70 -4.89
C PHE A 143 4.85 26.64 -4.80
N LEU A 144 4.29 26.62 -3.58
CA LEU A 144 2.85 26.52 -3.35
C LEU A 144 2.11 27.78 -3.80
N ALA A 145 2.69 28.96 -3.54
CA ALA A 145 2.16 30.23 -4.05
C ALA A 145 2.15 30.27 -5.59
N CYS A 146 3.23 29.82 -6.23
CA CYS A 146 3.35 29.76 -7.69
C CYS A 146 2.37 28.75 -8.30
N ARG A 147 2.19 27.59 -7.67
CA ARG A 147 1.21 26.58 -8.09
C ARG A 147 -0.23 27.10 -7.98
N GLY A 148 -0.53 27.86 -6.93
CA GLY A 148 -1.86 28.44 -6.70
C GLY A 148 -2.17 29.68 -7.54
N GLY A 149 -1.15 30.30 -8.17
CA GLY A 149 -1.32 31.52 -8.96
C GLY A 149 -1.43 32.78 -8.11
N HIS A 150 -0.95 32.74 -6.87
CA HIS A 150 -1.15 33.83 -5.90
C HIS A 150 -0.08 34.91 -6.07
N LEU A 151 -0.22 35.76 -7.09
CA LEU A 151 0.78 36.76 -7.46
C LEU A 151 1.18 37.69 -6.29
N ASP A 152 0.22 38.16 -5.50
CA ASP A 152 0.50 39.06 -4.38
C ASP A 152 1.32 38.38 -3.28
N VAL A 153 1.03 37.11 -3.00
CA VAL A 153 1.87 36.28 -2.11
C VAL A 153 3.27 36.12 -2.71
N VAL A 154 3.40 35.79 -4.00
CA VAL A 154 4.70 35.63 -4.67
C VAL A 154 5.53 36.90 -4.57
N ARG A 155 4.92 38.08 -4.78
CA ARG A 155 5.59 39.38 -4.62
C ARG A 155 6.07 39.61 -3.19
N TYR A 156 5.23 39.31 -2.22
CA TYR A 156 5.59 39.50 -0.82
C TYR A 156 6.71 38.55 -0.35
N LEU A 157 6.69 37.30 -0.82
CA LEU A 157 7.76 36.32 -0.60
C LEU A 157 9.08 36.76 -1.26
N ASP A 158 9.00 37.39 -2.43
CA ASP A 158 10.15 37.98 -3.13
C ASP A 158 10.76 39.15 -2.34
N GLU A 159 9.93 40.12 -1.93
CA GLU A 159 10.35 41.27 -1.11
C GLU A 159 10.97 40.84 0.24
N SER A 160 10.49 39.73 0.79
CA SER A 160 11.01 39.13 2.03
C SER A 160 12.29 38.29 1.84
N ASN A 161 12.86 38.23 0.62
CA ASN A 161 14.05 37.45 0.26
C ASN A 161 13.93 35.93 0.56
N LEU A 162 12.73 35.34 0.45
CA LEU A 162 12.59 33.90 0.53
C LEU A 162 13.13 33.22 -0.75
N PRO A 163 13.64 31.98 -0.66
CA PRO A 163 14.24 31.29 -1.79
C PRO A 163 13.19 30.85 -2.82
N PHE A 164 13.49 31.06 -4.09
CA PHE A 164 12.77 30.51 -5.23
C PHE A 164 13.64 29.48 -5.95
N THR A 165 12.99 28.56 -6.64
CA THR A 165 13.65 27.53 -7.45
C THR A 165 13.10 27.57 -8.87
N ARG A 166 13.80 26.95 -9.82
CA ARG A 166 13.32 26.81 -11.21
C ARG A 166 11.93 26.16 -11.30
N GLN A 167 11.61 25.26 -10.36
CA GLN A 167 10.32 24.60 -10.26
C GLN A 167 9.15 25.58 -10.03
N CYS A 168 9.41 26.77 -9.48
CA CYS A 168 8.38 27.80 -9.26
C CYS A 168 7.83 28.31 -10.59
N LEU A 169 8.69 28.58 -11.56
CA LEU A 169 8.25 29.00 -12.90
C LEU A 169 7.64 27.83 -13.66
N ASP A 170 8.21 26.63 -13.55
CA ASP A 170 7.68 25.42 -14.20
C ASP A 170 6.24 25.13 -13.75
N VAL A 171 5.97 25.16 -12.43
CA VAL A 171 4.63 24.90 -11.90
C VAL A 171 3.65 26.03 -12.21
N ALA A 172 4.08 27.30 -12.15
CA ALA A 172 3.24 28.43 -12.52
C ALA A 172 2.83 28.35 -14.01
N ALA A 173 3.77 27.97 -14.87
CA ALA A 173 3.51 27.77 -16.29
C ALA A 173 2.56 26.58 -16.53
N GLY A 174 2.83 25.44 -15.87
CA GLY A 174 1.99 24.25 -15.96
C GLY A 174 0.57 24.45 -15.45
N GLN A 175 0.32 25.40 -14.55
CA GLN A 175 -1.02 25.74 -14.04
C GLN A 175 -1.66 26.95 -14.76
N GLY A 176 -0.97 27.56 -15.73
CA GLY A 176 -1.53 28.62 -16.57
C GLY A 176 -1.47 30.04 -15.97
N HIS A 177 -0.69 30.25 -14.92
CA HIS A 177 -0.61 31.53 -14.22
C HIS A 177 0.37 32.50 -14.90
N LEU A 178 -0.04 33.03 -16.06
CA LEU A 178 0.80 33.87 -16.93
C LEU A 178 1.33 35.12 -16.22
N ASP A 179 0.56 35.71 -15.31
CA ASP A 179 0.93 36.87 -14.50
C ASP A 179 2.09 36.55 -13.53
N VAL A 180 2.03 35.41 -12.86
CA VAL A 180 3.13 34.88 -12.03
C VAL A 180 4.34 34.55 -12.90
N VAL A 181 4.15 33.91 -14.06
CA VAL A 181 5.24 33.60 -14.99
C VAL A 181 5.95 34.89 -15.47
N ARG A 182 5.20 35.94 -15.81
CA ARG A 182 5.77 37.25 -16.18
C ARG A 182 6.52 37.90 -15.04
N PHE A 183 5.98 37.82 -13.82
CA PHE A 183 6.63 38.35 -12.63
C PHE A 183 7.96 37.64 -12.35
N LEU A 184 7.97 36.30 -12.31
CA LEU A 184 9.17 35.51 -12.09
C LEU A 184 10.20 35.76 -13.21
N HIS A 185 9.78 35.81 -14.47
CA HIS A 185 10.69 36.09 -15.58
C HIS A 185 11.37 37.47 -15.47
N SER A 186 10.64 38.50 -15.02
CA SER A 186 11.16 39.87 -15.00
C SER A 186 12.03 40.18 -13.78
N ASN A 187 11.78 39.50 -12.65
CA ASN A 187 12.38 39.85 -11.36
C ASN A 187 13.39 38.81 -10.85
N ARG A 188 13.42 37.60 -11.44
CA ARG A 188 14.24 36.48 -10.95
C ARG A 188 15.16 35.91 -12.03
N ALA A 189 16.28 35.33 -11.60
CA ALA A 189 17.36 34.87 -12.47
C ALA A 189 17.49 33.33 -12.53
N GLU A 190 16.75 32.63 -11.67
CA GLU A 190 16.77 31.17 -11.50
C GLU A 190 16.42 30.46 -12.81
N GLY A 191 15.49 31.02 -13.58
CA GLY A 191 15.03 30.48 -14.86
C GLY A 191 13.94 29.41 -14.71
N CYS A 192 13.79 28.59 -15.74
CA CYS A 192 12.83 27.48 -15.82
C CYS A 192 13.51 26.28 -16.47
N SER A 193 12.86 25.13 -16.47
CA SER A 193 13.26 23.96 -17.27
C SER A 193 12.36 23.82 -18.51
N THR A 194 12.60 22.79 -19.33
CA THR A 194 11.70 22.43 -20.45
C THR A 194 10.30 22.05 -19.96
N ASN A 195 10.18 21.57 -18.71
CA ASN A 195 8.90 21.21 -18.10
C ASN A 195 7.91 22.38 -18.04
N ALA A 196 8.38 23.63 -18.01
CA ALA A 196 7.49 24.79 -18.04
C ALA A 196 6.63 24.83 -19.30
N MET A 197 7.25 24.61 -20.46
CA MET A 197 6.52 24.62 -21.74
C MET A 197 5.79 23.30 -21.96
N ASP A 198 6.38 22.17 -21.55
CA ASP A 198 5.75 20.85 -21.69
C ASP A 198 4.44 20.77 -20.89
N GLN A 199 4.46 21.17 -19.61
CA GLN A 199 3.25 21.16 -18.77
C GLN A 199 2.23 22.22 -19.18
N ALA A 200 2.69 23.40 -19.62
CA ALA A 200 1.78 24.42 -20.14
C ALA A 200 1.06 23.94 -21.41
N ALA A 201 1.77 23.23 -22.29
CA ALA A 201 1.21 22.63 -23.49
C ALA A 201 0.24 21.49 -23.15
N ALA A 202 0.64 20.58 -22.26
CA ALA A 202 -0.17 19.47 -21.80
C ALA A 202 -1.51 19.91 -21.18
N ASN A 203 -1.54 21.05 -20.47
CA ASN A 203 -2.74 21.56 -19.79
C ASN A 203 -3.49 22.66 -20.59
N GLY A 204 -3.08 22.95 -21.82
CA GLY A 204 -3.85 23.84 -22.71
C GLY A 204 -3.61 25.34 -22.49
N HIS A 205 -2.53 25.73 -21.81
CA HIS A 205 -2.21 27.12 -21.49
C HIS A 205 -1.45 27.81 -22.63
N PHE A 206 -2.16 28.05 -23.74
CA PHE A 206 -1.55 28.54 -24.98
C PHE A 206 -0.85 29.91 -24.85
N ASP A 207 -1.42 30.83 -24.07
CA ASP A 207 -0.84 32.15 -23.79
C ASP A 207 0.50 32.07 -23.05
N VAL A 208 0.62 31.13 -22.12
CA VAL A 208 1.89 30.79 -21.46
C VAL A 208 2.88 30.18 -22.44
N VAL A 209 2.46 29.22 -23.28
CA VAL A 209 3.32 28.61 -24.31
C VAL A 209 3.88 29.67 -25.26
N GLN A 210 3.04 30.59 -25.74
CA GLN A 210 3.47 31.71 -26.59
C GLN A 210 4.47 32.63 -25.87
N PHE A 211 4.21 32.95 -24.59
CA PHE A 211 5.11 33.78 -23.79
C PHE A 211 6.48 33.12 -23.59
N LEU A 212 6.49 31.85 -23.18
CA LEU A 212 7.72 31.08 -22.98
C LEU A 212 8.50 30.94 -24.30
N HIS A 213 7.82 30.67 -25.42
CA HIS A 213 8.46 30.61 -26.73
C HIS A 213 9.13 31.94 -27.12
N ALA A 214 8.45 33.06 -26.90
CA ALA A 214 8.94 34.38 -27.31
C ALA A 214 10.08 34.91 -26.41
N GLN A 215 10.05 34.62 -25.10
CA GLN A 215 10.93 35.25 -24.11
C GLN A 215 12.02 34.32 -23.55
N ARG A 216 11.92 33.01 -23.75
CA ARG A 216 12.81 32.00 -23.14
C ARG A 216 13.52 31.16 -24.21
N ARG A 217 14.65 30.54 -23.86
CA ARG A 217 15.51 29.78 -24.79
C ARG A 217 15.62 28.29 -24.45
N GLU A 218 15.10 27.89 -23.31
CA GLU A 218 15.11 26.53 -22.78
C GLU A 218 14.36 25.56 -23.69
N GLY A 219 13.25 26.01 -24.29
CA GLY A 219 12.46 25.22 -25.22
C GLY A 219 11.51 24.23 -24.56
N CYS A 220 11.09 23.24 -25.33
CA CYS A 220 10.23 22.14 -24.89
C CYS A 220 10.88 20.80 -25.26
N THR A 221 10.24 19.71 -24.87
CA THR A 221 10.56 18.37 -25.36
C THR A 221 9.45 17.86 -26.28
N GLU A 222 9.59 16.64 -26.80
CA GLU A 222 8.55 15.95 -27.58
C GLU A 222 7.25 15.78 -26.77
N PHE A 223 7.35 15.70 -25.43
CA PHE A 223 6.20 15.58 -24.52
C PHE A 223 5.22 16.76 -24.64
N ALA A 224 5.69 17.97 -24.98
CA ALA A 224 4.80 19.11 -25.16
C ALA A 224 3.76 18.87 -26.25
N MET A 225 4.15 18.30 -27.39
CA MET A 225 3.24 18.02 -28.49
C MET A 225 2.47 16.72 -28.26
N ASP A 226 3.11 15.70 -27.69
CA ASP A 226 2.46 14.42 -27.36
C ASP A 226 1.30 14.62 -26.38
N ASP A 227 1.54 15.29 -25.26
CA ASP A 227 0.54 15.49 -24.21
C ASP A 227 -0.52 16.52 -24.64
N ALA A 228 -0.14 17.55 -25.41
CA ALA A 228 -1.11 18.48 -25.99
C ALA A 228 -2.05 17.79 -26.98
N ALA A 229 -1.54 16.83 -27.76
CA ALA A 229 -2.36 16.04 -28.67
C ALA A 229 -3.28 15.06 -27.91
N ALA A 230 -2.77 14.41 -26.87
CA ALA A 230 -3.56 13.51 -26.02
C ALA A 230 -4.70 14.22 -25.27
N ASN A 231 -4.48 15.47 -24.85
CA ASN A 231 -5.48 16.27 -24.12
C ASN A 231 -6.34 17.19 -25.01
N GLY A 232 -6.19 17.11 -26.35
CA GLY A 232 -7.08 17.80 -27.27
C GLY A 232 -6.77 19.28 -27.50
N HIS A 233 -5.55 19.73 -27.26
CA HIS A 233 -5.14 21.13 -27.38
C HIS A 233 -4.65 21.46 -28.80
N PHE A 234 -5.57 21.47 -29.77
CA PHE A 234 -5.23 21.55 -31.19
C PHE A 234 -4.45 22.81 -31.58
N GLU A 235 -4.80 23.98 -31.04
CA GLU A 235 -4.09 25.25 -31.32
C GLU A 235 -2.62 25.19 -30.87
N ILE A 236 -2.35 24.49 -29.76
CA ILE A 236 -1.00 24.30 -29.24
C ILE A 236 -0.24 23.33 -30.14
N VAL A 237 -0.86 22.23 -30.58
CA VAL A 237 -0.24 21.27 -31.52
C VAL A 237 0.14 21.96 -32.82
N GLN A 238 -0.73 22.79 -33.39
CA GLN A 238 -0.44 23.55 -34.60
C GLN A 238 0.74 24.52 -34.41
N PHE A 239 0.75 25.24 -33.28
CA PHE A 239 1.81 26.19 -32.94
C PHE A 239 3.15 25.50 -32.71
N LEU A 240 3.18 24.42 -31.92
CA LEU A 240 4.39 23.64 -31.68
C LEU A 240 4.91 23.04 -33.00
N HIS A 241 4.02 22.60 -33.89
CA HIS A 241 4.43 22.11 -35.21
C HIS A 241 5.05 23.21 -36.09
N SER A 242 4.49 24.43 -36.10
CA SER A 242 4.96 25.50 -36.98
C SER A 242 6.21 26.23 -36.45
N GLU A 243 6.28 26.45 -35.14
CA GLU A 243 7.28 27.32 -34.52
C GLU A 243 8.42 26.57 -33.80
N ARG A 244 8.27 25.26 -33.53
CA ARG A 244 9.27 24.44 -32.82
C ARG A 244 9.87 23.35 -33.71
N LYS A 245 11.00 22.78 -33.30
CA LYS A 245 11.76 21.77 -34.08
C LYS A 245 11.88 20.42 -33.39
N GLU A 246 11.48 20.35 -32.12
CA GLU A 246 11.58 19.15 -31.28
C GLU A 246 10.68 18.02 -31.78
N GLY A 247 9.53 18.36 -32.36
CA GLY A 247 8.62 17.38 -32.91
C GLY A 247 7.73 16.72 -31.84
N CYS A 248 7.43 15.44 -32.05
CA CYS A 248 6.53 14.59 -31.28
C CYS A 248 6.94 13.13 -31.50
N THR A 249 6.43 12.22 -30.71
CA THR A 249 6.56 10.77 -30.93
C THR A 249 5.30 10.19 -31.59
N ASP A 250 5.24 8.86 -31.73
CA ASP A 250 4.02 8.14 -32.09
C ASP A 250 2.92 8.29 -31.03
N ARG A 251 3.28 8.64 -29.78
CA ARG A 251 2.31 8.89 -28.70
C ARG A 251 1.37 10.06 -28.98
N ALA A 252 1.78 11.09 -29.73
CA ALA A 252 0.87 12.17 -30.07
C ALA A 252 -0.37 11.66 -30.83
N GLN A 253 -0.18 10.77 -31.80
CA GLN A 253 -1.30 10.21 -32.57
C GLN A 253 -2.07 9.17 -31.78
N CYS A 254 -1.40 8.32 -31.01
CA CYS A 254 -2.08 7.33 -30.15
C CYS A 254 -2.92 8.03 -29.07
N GLY A 255 -2.36 9.02 -28.38
CA GLY A 255 -3.06 9.80 -27.37
C GLY A 255 -4.21 10.61 -27.97
N ALA A 256 -4.04 11.19 -29.16
CA ALA A 256 -5.15 11.83 -29.87
C ALA A 256 -6.27 10.82 -30.23
N ALA A 257 -5.91 9.58 -30.57
CA ALA A 257 -6.89 8.53 -30.82
C ALA A 257 -7.60 8.08 -29.52
N GLU A 258 -6.85 7.95 -28.42
CA GLU A 258 -7.35 7.61 -27.09
C GLU A 258 -8.33 8.68 -26.55
N GLY A 259 -8.01 9.96 -26.73
CA GLY A 259 -8.84 11.09 -26.31
C GLY A 259 -9.96 11.47 -27.29
N GLY A 260 -10.04 10.83 -28.45
CA GLY A 260 -11.08 11.10 -29.45
C GLY A 260 -10.88 12.36 -30.28
N HIS A 261 -9.65 12.85 -30.40
CA HIS A 261 -9.29 14.10 -31.07
C HIS A 261 -9.00 13.90 -32.56
N LEU A 262 -10.05 13.60 -33.34
CA LEU A 262 -9.94 13.27 -34.77
C LEU A 262 -9.29 14.38 -35.61
N ASP A 263 -9.53 15.64 -35.30
CA ASP A 263 -8.94 16.80 -35.96
C ASP A 263 -7.42 16.87 -35.78
N ILE A 264 -6.95 16.66 -34.54
CA ILE A 264 -5.52 16.55 -34.21
C ILE A 264 -4.90 15.35 -34.93
N LEU A 265 -5.57 14.20 -34.90
CA LEU A 265 -5.10 12.99 -35.56
C LEU A 265 -4.95 13.19 -37.08
N CYS A 266 -5.94 13.81 -37.74
CA CYS A 266 -5.88 14.16 -39.16
C CYS A 266 -4.73 15.13 -39.47
N PHE A 267 -4.53 16.13 -38.61
CA PHE A 267 -3.45 17.10 -38.76
C PHE A 267 -2.08 16.45 -38.63
N LEU A 268 -1.85 15.67 -37.57
CA LEU A 268 -0.60 14.97 -37.35
C LEU A 268 -0.32 13.96 -38.47
N HIS A 269 -1.33 13.23 -38.94
CA HIS A 269 -1.15 12.29 -40.05
C HIS A 269 -0.71 12.97 -41.36
N THR A 270 -1.21 14.18 -41.62
CA THR A 270 -0.90 14.92 -42.85
C THR A 270 0.41 15.69 -42.80
N HIS A 271 0.88 16.06 -41.61
CA HIS A 271 2.03 16.96 -41.43
C HIS A 271 3.24 16.30 -40.75
N ARG A 272 3.10 15.08 -40.22
CA ARG A 272 4.12 14.37 -39.44
C ARG A 272 4.34 12.95 -39.98
N THR A 273 5.50 12.37 -39.68
CA THR A 273 5.94 11.08 -40.26
C THR A 273 6.12 9.97 -39.23
N GLU A 274 6.03 10.30 -37.94
CA GLU A 274 6.18 9.40 -36.81
C GLU A 274 5.12 8.29 -36.80
N GLY A 275 3.93 8.60 -37.34
CA GLY A 275 2.85 7.65 -37.51
C GLY A 275 2.14 7.32 -36.20
N CYS A 276 1.40 6.23 -36.23
CA CYS A 276 0.52 5.78 -35.15
C CYS A 276 0.85 4.34 -34.81
N ALA A 277 0.87 4.00 -33.52
CA ALA A 277 1.14 2.64 -33.10
C ALA A 277 -0.04 1.70 -33.44
N PRO A 278 0.19 0.39 -33.64
CA PRO A 278 -0.85 -0.56 -34.07
C PRO A 278 -2.06 -0.67 -33.13
N TYR A 279 -1.91 -0.31 -31.85
CA TYR A 279 -2.95 -0.42 -30.82
C TYR A 279 -3.85 0.81 -30.71
N ALA A 280 -3.61 1.89 -31.46
CA ALA A 280 -4.41 3.12 -31.35
C ALA A 280 -5.90 2.92 -31.71
N LEU A 281 -6.20 1.96 -32.60
CA LEU A 281 -7.58 1.58 -32.89
C LEU A 281 -8.25 0.93 -31.68
N ASP A 282 -7.51 0.12 -30.92
CA ASP A 282 -7.98 -0.54 -29.71
C ASP A 282 -8.28 0.50 -28.62
N ASP A 283 -7.39 1.49 -28.45
CA ASP A 283 -7.55 2.58 -27.47
C ASP A 283 -8.77 3.44 -27.80
N ALA A 284 -8.94 3.83 -29.07
CA ALA A 284 -10.11 4.57 -29.53
C ALA A 284 -11.40 3.76 -29.34
N ALA A 285 -11.36 2.44 -29.60
CA ALA A 285 -12.48 1.54 -29.39
C ALA A 285 -12.83 1.36 -27.91
N SER A 286 -11.83 1.32 -27.03
CA SER A 286 -11.99 1.24 -25.57
C SER A 286 -12.65 2.50 -24.99
N HIS A 287 -12.29 3.67 -25.49
CA HIS A 287 -12.78 4.97 -25.00
C HIS A 287 -14.07 5.46 -25.69
N GLY A 288 -14.54 4.78 -26.74
CA GLY A 288 -15.85 5.04 -27.33
C GLY A 288 -15.82 6.04 -28.50
N HIS A 289 -14.69 6.22 -29.17
CA HIS A 289 -14.50 7.18 -30.25
C HIS A 289 -14.73 6.55 -31.64
N LEU A 290 -16.00 6.38 -32.02
CA LEU A 290 -16.38 5.73 -33.29
C LEU A 290 -15.80 6.40 -34.53
N ASP A 291 -15.84 7.73 -34.59
CA ASP A 291 -15.32 8.54 -35.70
C ASP A 291 -13.81 8.35 -35.90
N VAL A 292 -13.05 8.28 -34.79
CA VAL A 292 -11.63 7.92 -34.81
C VAL A 292 -11.42 6.49 -35.27
N VAL A 293 -12.20 5.52 -34.79
CA VAL A 293 -12.10 4.12 -35.22
C VAL A 293 -12.38 3.96 -36.72
N GLU A 294 -13.43 4.60 -37.23
CA GLU A 294 -13.76 4.60 -38.66
C GLU A 294 -12.63 5.21 -39.49
N TRP A 295 -12.05 6.30 -39.00
CA TRP A 295 -10.95 6.98 -39.67
C TRP A 295 -9.64 6.17 -39.65
N LEU A 296 -9.24 5.61 -38.51
CA LEU A 296 -8.03 4.77 -38.38
C LEU A 296 -8.13 3.52 -39.28
N TYR A 297 -9.29 2.89 -39.34
CA TYR A 297 -9.54 1.78 -40.26
C TYR A 297 -9.46 2.21 -41.73
N GLY A 298 -10.06 3.35 -42.08
CA GLY A 298 -10.10 3.85 -43.46
C GLY A 298 -8.78 4.41 -43.98
N ALA A 299 -8.10 5.25 -43.20
CA ALA A 299 -6.91 6.01 -43.59
C ALA A 299 -5.61 5.23 -43.38
N TYR A 300 -5.47 4.54 -42.25
CA TYR A 300 -4.27 3.76 -41.94
C TYR A 300 -4.38 2.28 -42.37
N HIS A 301 -5.55 1.83 -42.82
CA HIS A 301 -5.82 0.40 -43.10
C HIS A 301 -5.45 -0.51 -41.92
N MET A 302 -5.62 -0.01 -40.68
CA MET A 302 -5.35 -0.78 -39.48
C MET A 302 -6.24 -2.02 -39.42
N ALA A 303 -5.63 -3.16 -39.12
CA ALA A 303 -6.36 -4.41 -38.97
C ALA A 303 -7.23 -4.37 -37.71
N ILE A 304 -8.47 -4.86 -37.83
CA ILE A 304 -9.35 -5.03 -36.68
C ILE A 304 -8.82 -6.17 -35.82
N THR A 305 -8.52 -5.88 -34.57
CA THR A 305 -8.00 -6.81 -33.58
C THR A 305 -9.14 -7.43 -32.76
N THR A 306 -8.87 -8.55 -32.10
CA THR A 306 -9.79 -9.12 -31.09
C THR A 306 -9.93 -8.20 -29.88
N THR A 307 -8.83 -7.55 -29.50
CA THR A 307 -8.70 -6.63 -28.36
C THR A 307 -9.59 -5.41 -28.51
N ALA A 308 -9.70 -4.81 -29.71
CA ALA A 308 -10.63 -3.70 -29.96
C ALA A 308 -12.10 -4.10 -29.71
N ILE A 309 -12.50 -5.31 -30.14
CA ILE A 309 -13.87 -5.79 -29.95
C ILE A 309 -14.13 -6.08 -28.47
N GLU A 310 -13.19 -6.73 -27.78
CA GLU A 310 -13.28 -7.05 -26.36
C GLU A 310 -13.37 -5.78 -25.50
N ALA A 311 -12.51 -4.79 -25.76
CA ALA A 311 -12.48 -3.50 -25.06
C ALA A 311 -13.74 -2.67 -25.31
N ALA A 312 -14.21 -2.60 -26.57
CA ALA A 312 -15.46 -1.92 -26.88
C ALA A 312 -16.68 -2.62 -26.25
N ALA A 313 -16.67 -3.96 -26.19
CA ALA A 313 -17.74 -4.74 -25.58
C ALA A 313 -17.80 -4.60 -24.06
N SER A 314 -16.65 -4.60 -23.38
CA SER A 314 -16.56 -4.46 -21.92
C SER A 314 -17.01 -3.08 -21.44
N HIS A 315 -16.75 -2.02 -22.20
CA HIS A 315 -17.18 -0.66 -21.90
C HIS A 315 -18.57 -0.31 -22.46
N GLY A 316 -19.18 -1.19 -23.25
CA GLY A 316 -20.56 -1.03 -23.71
C GLY A 316 -20.76 -0.18 -24.97
N HIS A 317 -19.73 -0.02 -25.80
CA HIS A 317 -19.75 0.81 -27.01
C HIS A 317 -20.40 0.10 -28.19
N PHE A 318 -21.74 0.00 -28.18
CA PHE A 318 -22.51 -0.79 -29.16
C PHE A 318 -22.23 -0.43 -30.62
N ASP A 319 -22.18 0.86 -30.96
CA ASP A 319 -21.99 1.29 -32.36
C ASP A 319 -20.60 0.96 -32.89
N ILE A 320 -19.57 1.02 -32.03
CA ILE A 320 -18.21 0.57 -32.35
C ILE A 320 -18.18 -0.94 -32.55
N VAL A 321 -18.72 -1.72 -31.62
CA VAL A 321 -18.76 -3.18 -31.78
C VAL A 321 -19.50 -3.55 -33.06
N LYS A 322 -20.61 -2.87 -33.38
CA LYS A 322 -21.34 -3.06 -34.64
C LYS A 322 -20.50 -2.71 -35.86
N PHE A 323 -19.76 -1.60 -35.82
CA PHE A 323 -18.85 -1.22 -36.90
C PHE A 323 -17.77 -2.28 -37.11
N LEU A 324 -17.05 -2.66 -36.04
CA LEU A 324 -15.98 -3.66 -36.07
C LEU A 324 -16.50 -5.01 -36.59
N VAL A 325 -17.66 -5.46 -36.10
CA VAL A 325 -18.30 -6.73 -36.52
C VAL A 325 -18.72 -6.75 -37.99
N ASN A 326 -19.09 -5.60 -38.56
CA ASN A 326 -19.47 -5.52 -39.98
C ASN A 326 -18.28 -5.48 -40.94
N HIS A 327 -17.10 -5.07 -40.45
CA HIS A 327 -15.88 -4.89 -41.26
C HIS A 327 -14.81 -5.97 -41.04
N MET A 328 -15.09 -6.97 -40.17
CA MET A 328 -14.21 -8.10 -39.88
C MET A 328 -14.50 -9.36 -40.72
N GLU A 329 -13.49 -10.23 -40.85
CA GLU A 329 -13.66 -11.61 -41.31
C GLU A 329 -14.30 -12.47 -40.20
N THR A 330 -15.01 -13.55 -40.56
CA THR A 330 -15.96 -14.24 -39.68
C THR A 330 -15.39 -14.93 -38.42
N ASP A 331 -14.06 -15.03 -38.28
CA ASP A 331 -13.41 -15.84 -37.24
C ASP A 331 -12.78 -15.03 -36.08
N VAL A 332 -12.93 -13.70 -36.01
CA VAL A 332 -12.27 -12.85 -34.99
C VAL A 332 -13.07 -12.70 -33.68
N VAL A 333 -14.34 -13.14 -33.60
CA VAL A 333 -15.11 -13.02 -32.34
C VAL A 333 -14.67 -14.11 -31.35
N THR A 334 -13.92 -13.73 -30.32
CA THR A 334 -13.45 -14.61 -29.25
C THR A 334 -14.57 -14.95 -28.27
N ASP A 335 -14.37 -15.99 -27.44
CA ASP A 335 -15.31 -16.26 -26.33
C ASP A 335 -15.18 -15.18 -25.26
N ASP A 336 -14.00 -14.56 -25.13
CA ASP A 336 -13.72 -13.46 -24.21
C ASP A 336 -14.50 -12.19 -24.57
N ALA A 337 -14.69 -11.89 -25.86
CA ALA A 337 -15.57 -10.82 -26.31
C ALA A 337 -17.04 -11.06 -25.89
N LEU A 338 -17.50 -12.31 -26.00
CA LEU A 338 -18.84 -12.69 -25.53
C LEU A 338 -18.96 -12.55 -24.01
N LEU A 339 -17.98 -13.02 -23.25
CA LEU A 339 -17.94 -12.90 -21.79
C LEU A 339 -17.96 -11.42 -21.34
N SER A 340 -17.17 -10.57 -22.01
CA SER A 340 -17.09 -9.13 -21.74
C SER A 340 -18.41 -8.41 -22.00
N SER A 341 -19.21 -8.90 -22.96
CA SER A 341 -20.52 -8.32 -23.32
C SER A 341 -21.72 -8.82 -22.50
N VAL A 342 -21.54 -9.73 -21.53
CA VAL A 342 -22.67 -10.34 -20.79
C VAL A 342 -23.56 -9.29 -20.12
N MET A 343 -22.97 -8.19 -19.63
CA MET A 343 -23.72 -7.10 -18.98
C MET A 343 -24.44 -6.18 -19.96
N THR A 344 -24.19 -6.30 -21.27
CA THR A 344 -24.74 -5.46 -22.33
C THR A 344 -25.49 -6.32 -23.36
N PRO A 345 -26.76 -6.69 -23.09
CA PRO A 345 -27.52 -7.64 -23.92
C PRO A 345 -27.55 -7.33 -25.43
N PRO A 346 -27.65 -6.07 -25.90
CA PRO A 346 -27.59 -5.76 -27.33
C PRO A 346 -26.26 -6.17 -27.98
N ILE A 347 -25.14 -5.91 -27.30
CA ILE A 347 -23.79 -6.25 -27.76
C ILE A 347 -23.61 -7.76 -27.75
N PHE A 348 -23.99 -8.43 -26.66
CA PHE A 348 -23.93 -9.89 -26.57
C PHE A 348 -24.70 -10.55 -27.71
N LYS A 349 -25.94 -10.11 -27.99
CA LYS A 349 -26.76 -10.66 -29.07
C LYS A 349 -26.11 -10.46 -30.44
N LEU A 350 -25.48 -9.30 -30.67
CA LEU A 350 -24.77 -9.00 -31.91
C LEU A 350 -23.56 -9.93 -32.09
N LEU A 351 -22.68 -10.01 -31.08
CA LEU A 351 -21.50 -10.87 -31.09
C LEU A 351 -21.88 -12.35 -31.19
N PHE A 352 -22.91 -12.78 -30.46
CA PHE A 352 -23.40 -14.16 -30.50
C PHE A 352 -23.87 -14.54 -31.90
N ARG A 353 -24.62 -13.66 -32.56
CA ARG A 353 -25.08 -13.88 -33.94
C ARG A 353 -23.94 -13.83 -34.95
N ALA A 354 -22.94 -12.98 -34.73
CA ALA A 354 -21.75 -12.92 -35.57
C ALA A 354 -20.95 -14.21 -35.48
N LYS A 355 -20.64 -14.67 -34.27
CA LYS A 355 -19.84 -15.87 -34.00
C LYS A 355 -20.54 -17.17 -34.39
N TYR A 356 -21.77 -17.37 -33.91
CA TYR A 356 -22.50 -18.64 -34.09
C TYR A 356 -23.43 -18.64 -35.32
N LYS A 357 -23.11 -17.80 -36.32
CA LYS A 357 -23.77 -17.75 -37.63
C LYS A 357 -23.67 -19.10 -38.36
N GLN A 358 -22.49 -19.73 -38.30
CA GLN A 358 -22.23 -21.02 -38.93
C GLN A 358 -22.68 -22.20 -38.03
N LEU A 359 -23.11 -23.30 -38.66
CA LEU A 359 -23.77 -24.42 -37.98
C LEU A 359 -22.85 -25.32 -37.13
N TYR A 360 -21.53 -25.13 -37.17
CA TYR A 360 -20.56 -26.03 -36.53
C TYR A 360 -20.05 -25.56 -35.16
N TYR A 361 -20.10 -24.26 -34.84
CA TYR A 361 -19.67 -23.75 -33.54
C TYR A 361 -20.73 -23.95 -32.46
N VAL A 362 -20.29 -24.44 -31.31
CA VAL A 362 -21.13 -24.62 -30.11
C VAL A 362 -20.66 -23.64 -29.05
N MET A 363 -21.60 -22.92 -28.43
CA MET A 363 -21.29 -22.04 -27.31
C MET A 363 -20.80 -22.88 -26.12
N PRO A 364 -19.64 -22.55 -25.51
CA PRO A 364 -19.14 -23.30 -24.38
C PRO A 364 -20.06 -23.10 -23.15
N PRO A 365 -20.19 -24.12 -22.26
CA PRO A 365 -20.96 -23.99 -21.04
C PRO A 365 -20.50 -22.85 -20.12
N SER A 366 -19.21 -22.50 -20.14
CA SER A 366 -18.63 -21.40 -19.35
C SER A 366 -19.32 -20.06 -19.64
N VAL A 367 -19.63 -19.76 -20.90
CA VAL A 367 -20.36 -18.53 -21.29
C VAL A 367 -21.78 -18.57 -20.78
N MET A 368 -22.47 -19.72 -20.86
CA MET A 368 -23.81 -19.88 -20.27
C MET A 368 -23.77 -19.68 -18.75
N GLU A 369 -22.78 -20.26 -18.07
CA GLU A 369 -22.62 -20.07 -16.63
C GLU A 369 -22.33 -18.61 -16.27
N ALA A 370 -21.54 -17.89 -17.06
CA ALA A 370 -21.28 -16.45 -16.87
C ALA A 370 -22.57 -15.62 -16.99
N ILE A 371 -23.38 -15.88 -18.02
CA ILE A 371 -24.70 -15.25 -18.19
C ILE A 371 -25.59 -15.50 -16.97
N VAL A 372 -25.59 -16.73 -16.44
CA VAL A 372 -26.35 -17.07 -15.24
C VAL A 372 -25.79 -16.34 -14.03
N ARG A 373 -24.47 -16.36 -13.76
CA ARG A 373 -23.85 -15.66 -12.63
C ARG A 373 -24.17 -14.16 -12.65
N ALA A 374 -24.16 -13.54 -13.83
CA ALA A 374 -24.53 -12.15 -14.06
C ALA A 374 -26.04 -11.85 -13.93
N ASN A 375 -26.88 -12.86 -13.64
CA ASN A 375 -28.34 -12.77 -13.52
C ASN A 375 -29.05 -12.24 -14.78
N GLN A 376 -28.52 -12.56 -15.97
CA GLN A 376 -29.02 -12.03 -17.24
C GLN A 376 -30.12 -12.92 -17.84
N LEU A 377 -31.31 -12.93 -17.23
CA LEU A 377 -32.45 -13.76 -17.68
C LEU A 377 -32.83 -13.53 -19.15
N GLU A 378 -32.71 -12.30 -19.64
CA GLU A 378 -32.97 -11.97 -21.04
C GLU A 378 -32.04 -12.74 -21.99
N LEU A 379 -30.75 -12.80 -21.66
CA LEU A 379 -29.76 -13.55 -22.43
C LEU A 379 -29.97 -15.06 -22.31
N VAL A 380 -30.35 -15.56 -21.12
CA VAL A 380 -30.74 -16.98 -20.96
C VAL A 380 -31.90 -17.34 -21.89
N ARG A 381 -32.94 -16.50 -21.96
CA ARG A 381 -34.09 -16.68 -22.85
C ARG A 381 -33.68 -16.60 -24.32
N PHE A 382 -32.88 -15.60 -24.68
CA PHE A 382 -32.37 -15.42 -26.03
C PHE A 382 -31.58 -16.63 -26.52
N VAL A 383 -30.62 -17.12 -25.74
CA VAL A 383 -29.83 -18.32 -26.09
C VAL A 383 -30.72 -19.55 -26.19
N HIS A 384 -31.73 -19.66 -25.32
CA HIS A 384 -32.72 -20.74 -25.39
C HIS A 384 -33.56 -20.69 -26.68
N GLU A 385 -34.06 -19.51 -27.06
CA GLU A 385 -34.91 -19.30 -28.24
C GLU A 385 -34.14 -19.51 -29.55
N GLU A 386 -32.91 -19.03 -29.64
CA GLU A 386 -32.15 -19.01 -30.91
C GLU A 386 -31.83 -20.42 -31.42
N LYS A 387 -31.43 -21.41 -30.58
CA LYS A 387 -31.13 -22.79 -31.06
C LYS A 387 -31.30 -23.90 -29.99
N SER A 388 -32.52 -24.08 -29.46
CA SER A 388 -32.86 -25.02 -28.36
C SER A 388 -32.51 -26.52 -28.51
N ARG A 389 -32.02 -27.00 -29.67
CA ARG A 389 -31.77 -28.44 -29.93
C ARG A 389 -30.35 -28.84 -30.34
N ARG A 390 -29.43 -27.88 -30.55
CA ARG A 390 -28.07 -28.19 -31.03
C ARG A 390 -26.92 -27.59 -30.21
N LEU A 391 -27.23 -26.74 -29.22
CA LEU A 391 -26.23 -26.17 -28.33
C LEU A 391 -26.19 -26.98 -27.03
N HIS A 392 -25.10 -27.71 -26.81
CA HIS A 392 -24.81 -28.42 -25.55
C HIS A 392 -24.35 -27.48 -24.43
N CYS A 393 -24.76 -26.20 -24.47
CA CYS A 393 -24.32 -25.16 -23.54
C CYS A 393 -25.08 -25.19 -22.19
N PHE A 394 -26.32 -25.71 -22.19
CA PHE A 394 -27.07 -25.96 -20.96
C PHE A 394 -26.66 -27.31 -20.39
N THR A 395 -26.10 -27.30 -19.20
CA THR A 395 -25.71 -28.50 -18.46
C THR A 395 -26.42 -28.52 -17.11
N LYS A 396 -26.31 -29.62 -16.35
CA LYS A 396 -26.81 -29.66 -14.96
C LYS A 396 -26.22 -28.53 -14.10
N ARG A 397 -24.94 -28.23 -14.33
CA ARG A 397 -24.22 -27.14 -13.67
C ARG A 397 -24.84 -25.77 -13.94
N THR A 398 -25.49 -25.57 -15.08
CA THR A 398 -26.19 -24.31 -15.37
C THR A 398 -27.32 -24.02 -14.37
N LEU A 399 -28.09 -25.05 -13.99
CA LEU A 399 -29.11 -24.90 -12.96
C LEU A 399 -28.49 -24.84 -11.57
N ASP A 400 -27.44 -25.62 -11.30
CA ASP A 400 -26.71 -25.58 -10.02
C ASP A 400 -26.20 -24.15 -9.74
N VAL A 401 -25.56 -23.50 -10.72
CA VAL A 401 -25.05 -22.12 -10.60
C VAL A 401 -26.19 -21.11 -10.39
N ALA A 402 -27.34 -21.27 -11.06
CA ALA A 402 -28.48 -20.38 -10.86
C ALA A 402 -29.02 -20.47 -9.42
N LEU A 403 -29.04 -21.67 -8.85
CA LEU A 403 -29.52 -21.94 -7.49
C LEU A 403 -28.48 -21.51 -6.44
N GLU A 404 -27.19 -21.74 -6.70
CA GLU A 404 -26.07 -21.28 -5.89
C GLU A 404 -26.05 -19.75 -5.77
N CYS A 405 -26.25 -19.04 -6.88
CA CYS A 405 -26.24 -17.57 -6.89
C CYS A 405 -27.55 -16.94 -6.38
N GLY A 406 -28.58 -17.74 -6.06
CA GLY A 406 -29.86 -17.20 -5.59
C GLY A 406 -30.77 -16.64 -6.69
N HIS A 407 -30.48 -16.90 -7.97
CA HIS A 407 -31.18 -16.30 -9.13
C HIS A 407 -32.51 -16.99 -9.42
N TRP A 408 -33.51 -16.76 -8.56
CA TRP A 408 -34.81 -17.44 -8.58
C TRP A 408 -35.49 -17.46 -9.95
N ASN A 409 -35.54 -16.32 -10.65
CA ASN A 409 -36.24 -16.22 -11.94
C ASN A 409 -35.57 -17.07 -13.03
N ILE A 410 -34.24 -17.13 -13.03
CA ILE A 410 -33.46 -17.99 -13.94
C ILE A 410 -33.67 -19.45 -13.56
N ALA A 411 -33.59 -19.79 -12.26
CA ALA A 411 -33.82 -21.14 -11.77
C ALA A 411 -35.22 -21.67 -12.14
N MET A 412 -36.27 -20.87 -11.97
CA MET A 412 -37.64 -21.22 -12.37
C MET A 412 -37.78 -21.37 -13.88
N PHE A 413 -37.15 -20.47 -14.65
CA PHE A 413 -37.15 -20.58 -16.11
C PHE A 413 -36.49 -21.88 -16.57
N LEU A 414 -35.29 -22.18 -16.07
CA LEU A 414 -34.56 -23.41 -16.38
C LEU A 414 -35.34 -24.65 -15.92
N HIS A 415 -35.91 -24.64 -14.73
CA HIS A 415 -36.74 -25.75 -14.23
C HIS A 415 -37.95 -26.03 -15.12
N ALA A 416 -38.66 -24.99 -15.58
CA ALA A 416 -39.87 -25.15 -16.38
C ALA A 416 -39.59 -25.52 -17.85
N HIS A 417 -38.47 -25.08 -18.41
CA HIS A 417 -38.20 -25.18 -19.86
C HIS A 417 -37.07 -26.14 -20.26
N ARG A 418 -36.27 -26.64 -19.29
CA ARG A 418 -35.11 -27.52 -19.53
C ARG A 418 -35.27 -28.87 -18.83
N ARG A 419 -34.57 -29.90 -19.33
CA ARG A 419 -34.71 -31.31 -18.89
C ARG A 419 -33.45 -31.88 -18.23
N GLU A 420 -32.34 -31.14 -18.28
CA GLU A 420 -31.03 -31.55 -17.80
C GLU A 420 -31.05 -31.81 -16.29
N GLY A 421 -31.83 -31.04 -15.53
CA GLY A 421 -31.93 -31.14 -14.08
C GLY A 421 -30.79 -30.42 -13.35
N CYS A 422 -30.65 -30.68 -12.06
CA CYS A 422 -29.55 -30.20 -11.23
C CYS A 422 -28.73 -31.40 -10.70
N THR A 423 -27.71 -31.12 -9.89
CA THR A 423 -27.01 -32.12 -9.08
C THR A 423 -27.26 -31.89 -7.59
N THR A 424 -26.74 -32.76 -6.73
CA THR A 424 -26.74 -32.55 -5.27
C THR A 424 -26.01 -31.27 -4.86
N ALA A 425 -25.07 -30.80 -5.68
CA ALA A 425 -24.33 -29.56 -5.44
C ALA A 425 -25.25 -28.33 -5.41
N ALA A 426 -26.41 -28.37 -6.08
CA ALA A 426 -27.37 -27.27 -6.04
C ALA A 426 -27.91 -27.00 -4.62
N MET A 427 -28.35 -28.05 -3.92
CA MET A 427 -28.87 -27.90 -2.56
C MET A 427 -27.73 -27.65 -1.57
N ASP A 428 -26.56 -28.29 -1.76
CA ASP A 428 -25.38 -28.05 -0.93
C ASP A 428 -24.92 -26.58 -1.01
N ALA A 429 -24.84 -26.02 -2.22
CA ALA A 429 -24.42 -24.64 -2.44
C ALA A 429 -25.48 -23.63 -1.98
N ALA A 430 -26.77 -23.88 -2.25
CA ALA A 430 -27.85 -23.03 -1.75
C ALA A 430 -27.89 -23.00 -0.22
N ALA A 431 -27.63 -24.13 0.44
CA ALA A 431 -27.51 -24.21 1.89
C ALA A 431 -26.29 -23.44 2.41
N ALA A 432 -25.13 -23.57 1.74
CA ALA A 432 -23.91 -22.85 2.07
C ALA A 432 -24.03 -21.31 1.92
N LYS A 433 -24.88 -20.84 0.99
CA LYS A 433 -25.11 -19.41 0.72
C LYS A 433 -26.30 -18.81 1.48
N GLY A 434 -27.02 -19.59 2.27
CA GLY A 434 -28.13 -19.09 3.09
C GLY A 434 -29.46 -18.92 2.34
N HIS A 435 -29.66 -19.64 1.23
CA HIS A 435 -30.87 -19.52 0.41
C HIS A 435 -31.98 -20.51 0.84
N LEU A 436 -32.60 -20.29 2.01
CA LEU A 436 -33.61 -21.19 2.56
C LEU A 436 -34.78 -21.49 1.60
N SER A 437 -35.32 -20.48 0.92
CA SER A 437 -36.41 -20.66 -0.04
C SER A 437 -36.04 -21.56 -1.22
N ILE A 438 -34.77 -21.55 -1.64
CA ILE A 438 -34.24 -22.43 -2.66
C ILE A 438 -34.08 -23.85 -2.11
N VAL A 439 -33.57 -24.00 -0.89
CA VAL A 439 -33.46 -25.31 -0.22
C VAL A 439 -34.84 -25.96 -0.08
N GLU A 440 -35.84 -25.20 0.38
CA GLU A 440 -37.24 -25.65 0.45
C GLU A 440 -37.78 -26.02 -0.94
N PHE A 441 -37.56 -25.19 -1.95
CA PHE A 441 -37.99 -25.48 -3.32
C PHE A 441 -37.39 -26.80 -3.83
N LEU A 442 -36.08 -26.98 -3.68
CA LEU A 442 -35.38 -28.18 -4.11
C LEU A 442 -35.87 -29.41 -3.33
N HIS A 443 -36.13 -29.29 -2.03
CA HIS A 443 -36.67 -30.38 -1.24
C HIS A 443 -38.04 -30.87 -1.75
N HIS A 444 -38.95 -29.94 -2.09
CA HIS A 444 -40.31 -30.29 -2.49
C HIS A 444 -40.44 -30.68 -3.97
N ASN A 445 -39.58 -30.16 -4.84
CA ASN A 445 -39.76 -30.25 -6.30
C ASN A 445 -38.68 -31.07 -7.02
N ARG A 446 -37.62 -31.50 -6.32
CA ARG A 446 -36.47 -32.22 -6.90
C ARG A 446 -36.15 -33.48 -6.11
N THR A 447 -35.64 -34.50 -6.80
CA THR A 447 -35.33 -35.82 -6.22
C THR A 447 -33.84 -36.04 -6.03
N GLU A 448 -32.99 -35.15 -6.56
CA GLU A 448 -31.53 -35.23 -6.52
C GLU A 448 -30.98 -35.21 -5.08
N GLY A 449 -31.60 -34.47 -4.17
CA GLY A 449 -31.23 -34.40 -2.75
C GLY A 449 -30.01 -33.51 -2.46
N CYS A 450 -29.42 -33.69 -1.28
CA CYS A 450 -28.19 -33.02 -0.86
C CYS A 450 -27.16 -34.04 -0.36
N THR A 451 -25.98 -33.57 0.03
CA THR A 451 -25.00 -34.35 0.78
C THR A 451 -24.88 -33.82 2.21
N THR A 452 -24.02 -34.42 3.04
CA THR A 452 -23.69 -33.88 4.37
C THR A 452 -23.13 -32.45 4.30
N ARG A 453 -22.54 -32.06 3.14
CA ARG A 453 -22.00 -30.72 2.91
C ARG A 453 -23.06 -29.64 3.05
N ALA A 454 -24.33 -29.90 2.73
CA ALA A 454 -25.38 -28.90 2.91
C ALA A 454 -25.49 -28.44 4.37
N MET A 455 -25.54 -29.38 5.32
CA MET A 455 -25.64 -29.04 6.74
C MET A 455 -24.30 -28.53 7.30
N ASP A 456 -23.18 -29.14 6.90
CA ASP A 456 -21.85 -28.72 7.35
C ASP A 456 -21.54 -27.27 6.94
N MET A 457 -21.81 -26.92 5.68
CA MET A 457 -21.53 -25.59 5.16
C MET A 457 -22.55 -24.56 5.65
N ALA A 458 -23.83 -24.93 5.78
CA ALA A 458 -24.84 -24.06 6.41
C ALA A 458 -24.47 -23.74 7.87
N ALA A 459 -23.97 -24.73 8.61
CA ALA A 459 -23.50 -24.54 9.98
C ALA A 459 -22.25 -23.64 10.04
N THR A 460 -21.28 -23.89 9.15
CA THR A 460 -20.03 -23.12 9.06
C THR A 460 -20.26 -21.65 8.72
N HIS A 461 -21.30 -21.32 7.93
CA HIS A 461 -21.62 -19.95 7.50
C HIS A 461 -22.75 -19.28 8.31
N GLY A 462 -23.27 -19.94 9.35
CA GLY A 462 -24.20 -19.30 10.28
C GLY A 462 -25.69 -19.38 9.92
N HIS A 463 -26.09 -20.28 9.02
CA HIS A 463 -27.48 -20.41 8.54
C HIS A 463 -28.30 -21.38 9.42
N LEU A 464 -28.66 -20.97 10.63
CA LEU A 464 -29.36 -21.80 11.63
C LEU A 464 -30.73 -22.31 11.17
N ASP A 465 -31.47 -21.49 10.45
CA ASP A 465 -32.78 -21.83 9.85
C ASP A 465 -32.65 -22.98 8.85
N ILE A 466 -31.62 -22.94 7.99
CA ILE A 466 -31.30 -24.02 7.06
C ILE A 466 -30.82 -25.27 7.81
N VAL A 467 -29.97 -25.13 8.82
CA VAL A 467 -29.52 -26.26 9.65
C VAL A 467 -30.72 -26.96 10.31
N ARG A 468 -31.68 -26.18 10.85
CA ARG A 468 -32.93 -26.73 11.40
C ARG A 468 -33.75 -27.40 10.32
N PHE A 469 -33.96 -26.76 9.17
CA PHE A 469 -34.73 -27.34 8.08
C PHE A 469 -34.15 -28.68 7.62
N LEU A 470 -32.86 -28.71 7.31
CA LEU A 470 -32.16 -29.92 6.91
C LEU A 470 -32.22 -31.00 7.99
N HIS A 471 -32.11 -30.64 9.28
CA HIS A 471 -32.21 -31.61 10.37
C HIS A 471 -33.59 -32.28 10.47
N HIS A 472 -34.68 -31.53 10.26
CA HIS A 472 -36.04 -32.07 10.39
C HIS A 472 -36.54 -32.79 9.12
N HIS A 473 -36.05 -32.38 7.95
CA HIS A 473 -36.62 -32.81 6.66
C HIS A 473 -35.69 -33.71 5.83
N ARG A 474 -34.40 -33.82 6.17
CA ARG A 474 -33.40 -34.60 5.42
C ARG A 474 -32.75 -35.67 6.30
N THR A 475 -32.33 -36.77 5.66
CA THR A 475 -31.75 -37.94 6.35
C THR A 475 -30.24 -38.05 6.16
N GLU A 476 -29.66 -37.25 5.27
CA GLU A 476 -28.23 -37.26 4.94
C GLU A 476 -27.34 -36.88 6.13
N GLY A 477 -27.84 -36.01 7.02
CA GLY A 477 -27.18 -35.63 8.25
C GLY A 477 -26.04 -34.62 8.08
N ALA A 478 -25.14 -34.58 9.06
CA ALA A 478 -23.97 -33.72 9.10
C ALA A 478 -22.71 -34.56 9.39
N THR A 479 -21.55 -33.93 9.32
CA THR A 479 -20.32 -34.45 9.88
C THR A 479 -19.87 -33.59 11.08
N VAL A 480 -18.75 -33.97 11.70
CA VAL A 480 -18.11 -33.16 12.76
C VAL A 480 -17.76 -31.74 12.28
N LEU A 481 -17.57 -31.56 10.96
CA LEU A 481 -17.24 -30.27 10.35
C LEU A 481 -18.34 -29.22 10.58
N ALA A 482 -19.60 -29.62 10.75
CA ALA A 482 -20.68 -28.69 11.06
C ALA A 482 -20.43 -27.95 12.38
N ILE A 483 -20.05 -28.68 13.45
CA ILE A 483 -19.78 -28.07 14.75
C ILE A 483 -18.42 -27.39 14.76
N ASP A 484 -17.39 -28.02 14.17
CA ASP A 484 -16.04 -27.44 14.11
C ASP A 484 -16.04 -26.10 13.37
N GLY A 485 -16.68 -26.05 12.18
CA GLY A 485 -16.82 -24.83 11.40
C GLY A 485 -17.69 -23.77 12.07
N ALA A 486 -18.82 -24.17 12.67
CA ALA A 486 -19.68 -23.25 13.42
C ALA A 486 -18.97 -22.65 14.66
N ALA A 487 -18.15 -23.45 15.35
CA ALA A 487 -17.39 -22.99 16.50
C ALA A 487 -16.25 -22.05 16.09
N ALA A 488 -15.51 -22.38 15.03
CA ALA A 488 -14.45 -21.54 14.49
C ALA A 488 -14.95 -20.20 13.92
N ASN A 489 -16.22 -20.09 13.51
CA ASN A 489 -16.82 -18.87 12.97
C ASN A 489 -17.78 -18.14 13.94
N GLY A 490 -17.86 -18.58 15.20
CA GLY A 490 -18.61 -17.84 16.23
C GLY A 490 -20.12 -18.06 16.25
N HIS A 491 -20.62 -19.11 15.58
CA HIS A 491 -22.05 -19.40 15.45
C HIS A 491 -22.61 -20.20 16.65
N PHE A 492 -22.65 -19.55 17.82
CA PHE A 492 -23.03 -20.17 19.10
C PHE A 492 -24.36 -20.94 19.08
N GLU A 493 -25.42 -20.35 18.53
CA GLU A 493 -26.74 -21.00 18.51
C GLU A 493 -26.76 -22.26 17.62
N ILE A 494 -25.90 -22.33 16.60
CA ILE A 494 -25.74 -23.52 15.76
C ILE A 494 -24.96 -24.59 16.52
N VAL A 495 -23.83 -24.23 17.16
CA VAL A 495 -23.06 -25.16 18.01
C VAL A 495 -23.96 -25.77 19.08
N LYS A 496 -24.76 -24.94 19.75
CA LYS A 496 -25.73 -25.37 20.75
C LYS A 496 -26.80 -26.29 20.16
N PHE A 497 -27.39 -25.92 19.02
CA PHE A 497 -28.40 -26.75 18.38
C PHE A 497 -27.85 -28.12 17.97
N LEU A 498 -26.70 -28.15 17.30
CA LEU A 498 -26.07 -29.37 16.80
C LEU A 498 -25.64 -30.28 17.96
N LEU A 499 -24.96 -29.78 18.99
CA LEU A 499 -24.53 -30.61 20.13
C LEU A 499 -25.70 -31.20 20.94
N ILE A 500 -26.87 -30.56 20.95
CA ILE A 500 -28.05 -31.04 21.67
C ILE A 500 -28.82 -32.08 20.85
N HIS A 501 -28.94 -31.89 19.53
CA HIS A 501 -29.86 -32.67 18.68
C HIS A 501 -29.16 -33.70 17.78
N ARG A 502 -27.83 -33.67 17.69
CA ARG A 502 -27.04 -34.53 16.80
C ARG A 502 -26.01 -35.35 17.57
N GLN A 503 -25.58 -36.49 17.00
CA GLN A 503 -24.70 -37.46 17.67
C GLN A 503 -23.25 -37.45 17.11
N GLU A 504 -23.01 -36.75 16.00
CA GLU A 504 -21.71 -36.70 15.32
C GLU A 504 -20.62 -36.08 16.20
N GLY A 505 -20.98 -35.17 17.09
CA GLY A 505 -20.06 -34.53 18.02
C GLY A 505 -19.12 -33.52 17.35
N ALA A 506 -18.09 -33.11 18.09
CA ALA A 506 -17.10 -32.13 17.66
C ALA A 506 -15.69 -32.70 17.79
N THR A 507 -14.75 -32.20 16.98
CA THR A 507 -13.33 -32.52 17.15
C THR A 507 -12.64 -31.49 18.04
N GLU A 508 -11.34 -31.67 18.28
CA GLU A 508 -10.50 -30.67 18.95
C GLU A 508 -10.46 -29.35 18.19
N GLN A 509 -10.73 -29.36 16.87
CA GLN A 509 -10.76 -28.16 16.04
C GLN A 509 -11.90 -27.20 16.40
N ALA A 510 -13.05 -27.70 16.90
CA ALA A 510 -14.10 -26.83 17.42
C ALA A 510 -13.61 -25.99 18.61
N MET A 511 -12.95 -26.63 19.58
CA MET A 511 -12.39 -25.94 20.74
C MET A 511 -11.25 -25.03 20.31
N ALA A 512 -10.30 -25.54 19.51
CA ALA A 512 -9.15 -24.77 19.04
C ALA A 512 -9.57 -23.52 18.26
N GLY A 513 -10.47 -23.65 17.28
CA GLY A 513 -10.98 -22.54 16.48
C GLY A 513 -11.74 -21.51 17.32
N ALA A 514 -12.58 -21.96 18.26
CA ALA A 514 -13.30 -21.05 19.16
C ALA A 514 -12.36 -20.29 20.10
N VAL A 515 -11.30 -20.93 20.57
CA VAL A 515 -10.27 -20.32 21.42
C VAL A 515 -9.43 -19.31 20.64
N SER A 516 -8.89 -19.70 19.49
CA SER A 516 -8.05 -18.86 18.64
C SER A 516 -8.78 -17.63 18.07
N ASN A 517 -10.11 -17.66 17.95
CA ASN A 517 -10.92 -16.53 17.50
C ASN A 517 -11.66 -15.80 18.64
N GLY A 518 -11.42 -16.16 19.90
CA GLY A 518 -11.89 -15.40 21.06
C GLY A 518 -13.37 -15.61 21.44
N TYR A 519 -14.02 -16.68 20.95
CA TYR A 519 -15.45 -16.92 21.17
C TYR A 519 -15.75 -17.55 22.53
N LEU A 520 -15.62 -16.75 23.60
CA LEU A 520 -15.77 -17.20 25.00
C LEU A 520 -17.05 -18.00 25.29
N ASN A 521 -18.19 -17.60 24.74
CA ASN A 521 -19.47 -18.30 24.97
C ASN A 521 -19.45 -19.72 24.39
N ILE A 522 -18.81 -19.90 23.23
CA ILE A 522 -18.64 -21.21 22.60
C ILE A 522 -17.63 -22.03 23.40
N VAL A 523 -16.49 -21.45 23.78
CA VAL A 523 -15.48 -22.12 24.62
C VAL A 523 -16.08 -22.66 25.93
N LYS A 524 -16.84 -21.82 26.65
CA LYS A 524 -17.54 -22.23 27.88
C LYS A 524 -18.50 -23.39 27.63
N PHE A 525 -19.27 -23.31 26.55
CA PHE A 525 -20.27 -24.32 26.24
C PHE A 525 -19.64 -25.65 25.80
N LEU A 526 -18.64 -25.62 24.92
CA LEU A 526 -17.87 -26.78 24.51
C LEU A 526 -17.19 -27.45 25.72
N HIS A 527 -16.66 -26.66 26.65
CA HIS A 527 -16.04 -27.16 27.87
C HIS A 527 -17.04 -27.90 28.78
N VAL A 528 -18.23 -27.32 28.99
CA VAL A 528 -19.31 -27.96 29.79
C VAL A 528 -19.78 -29.27 29.17
N HIS A 529 -19.87 -29.33 27.84
CA HIS A 529 -20.34 -30.49 27.11
C HIS A 529 -19.25 -31.54 26.81
N GLN A 530 -18.07 -31.42 27.44
CA GLN A 530 -16.93 -32.34 27.29
C GLN A 530 -16.50 -32.57 25.83
N ALA A 531 -16.69 -31.56 24.96
CA ALA A 531 -15.96 -31.53 23.71
C ALA A 531 -14.47 -31.43 24.07
N LYS A 532 -13.65 -32.28 23.44
CA LYS A 532 -12.25 -32.60 23.76
C LYS A 532 -11.38 -31.42 24.25
N ALA A 533 -10.32 -31.74 25.01
CA ALA A 533 -9.44 -30.75 25.65
C ALA A 533 -8.86 -29.71 24.68
N CYS A 534 -8.67 -28.48 25.16
CA CYS A 534 -8.00 -27.42 24.40
C CYS A 534 -6.53 -27.79 24.21
N THR A 535 -5.96 -27.50 23.03
CA THR A 535 -4.53 -27.69 22.78
C THR A 535 -3.72 -26.51 23.34
N SER A 536 -2.46 -26.75 23.69
CA SER A 536 -1.53 -25.68 24.10
C SER A 536 -1.30 -24.67 22.98
N SER A 537 -1.30 -25.12 21.73
CA SER A 537 -1.20 -24.26 20.54
C SER A 537 -2.40 -23.31 20.41
N ALA A 538 -3.64 -23.79 20.58
CA ALA A 538 -4.81 -22.92 20.55
C ALA A 538 -4.79 -21.89 21.68
N PHE A 539 -4.36 -22.29 22.88
CA PHE A 539 -4.19 -21.37 24.01
C PHE A 539 -3.15 -20.29 23.72
N ALA A 540 -2.01 -20.65 23.12
CA ALA A 540 -0.98 -19.70 22.71
C ALA A 540 -1.48 -18.73 21.63
N LEU A 541 -2.24 -19.20 20.63
CA LEU A 541 -2.86 -18.35 19.61
C LEU A 541 -3.90 -17.38 20.19
N ALA A 542 -4.67 -17.79 21.19
CA ALA A 542 -5.57 -16.87 21.90
C ALA A 542 -4.79 -15.76 22.62
N ALA A 543 -3.59 -16.06 23.12
CA ALA A 543 -2.71 -15.08 23.73
C ALA A 543 -2.05 -14.16 22.67
N ALA A 544 -1.60 -14.73 21.54
CA ALA A 544 -1.06 -14.02 20.37
C ALA A 544 -2.06 -13.02 19.76
N ARG A 545 -3.36 -13.25 19.93
CA ARG A 545 -4.45 -12.39 19.40
C ARG A 545 -5.13 -11.54 20.47
N GLY A 546 -4.63 -11.55 21.70
CA GLY A 546 -5.11 -10.66 22.76
C GLY A 546 -6.47 -11.05 23.36
N HIS A 547 -6.88 -12.32 23.26
CA HIS A 547 -8.18 -12.78 23.76
C HIS A 547 -8.17 -13.03 25.27
N LEU A 548 -7.96 -11.97 26.06
CA LEU A 548 -7.76 -12.01 27.52
C LEU A 548 -8.82 -12.83 28.28
N GLU A 549 -10.10 -12.65 27.97
CA GLU A 549 -11.18 -13.32 28.69
C GLU A 549 -11.23 -14.84 28.41
N VAL A 550 -10.80 -15.27 27.21
CA VAL A 550 -10.64 -16.69 26.87
C VAL A 550 -9.42 -17.26 27.60
N VAL A 551 -8.30 -16.53 27.59
CA VAL A 551 -7.09 -16.91 28.33
C VAL A 551 -7.40 -17.08 29.81
N LYS A 552 -8.05 -16.10 30.46
CA LYS A 552 -8.50 -16.19 31.86
C LYS A 552 -9.34 -17.43 32.14
N PHE A 553 -10.33 -17.69 31.29
CA PHE A 553 -11.22 -18.82 31.46
C PHE A 553 -10.47 -20.15 31.37
N LEU A 554 -9.61 -20.32 30.36
CA LEU A 554 -8.84 -21.56 30.17
C LEU A 554 -7.79 -21.75 31.26
N THR A 555 -7.11 -20.70 31.71
CA THR A 555 -6.14 -20.75 32.81
C THR A 555 -6.77 -21.24 34.12
N LEU A 556 -8.04 -20.93 34.37
CA LEU A 556 -8.77 -21.38 35.57
C LEU A 556 -9.19 -22.87 35.52
N HIS A 557 -9.32 -23.45 34.32
CA HIS A 557 -9.90 -24.79 34.14
C HIS A 557 -8.88 -25.83 33.62
N HIS A 558 -7.72 -25.41 33.13
CA HIS A 558 -6.71 -26.29 32.53
C HIS A 558 -5.30 -25.92 32.99
N ASP A 559 -4.86 -26.48 34.12
CA ASP A 559 -3.54 -26.21 34.70
C ASP A 559 -2.37 -26.61 33.77
N HIS A 560 -2.57 -27.58 32.88
CA HIS A 560 -1.55 -28.12 31.96
C HIS A 560 -1.29 -27.26 30.72
N LEU A 561 -2.14 -26.27 30.41
CA LEU A 561 -1.99 -25.41 29.22
C LEU A 561 -1.12 -24.17 29.47
N ARG A 562 -0.68 -23.98 30.72
CA ARG A 562 0.18 -22.87 31.13
C ARG A 562 1.61 -23.10 30.64
N THR A 563 1.85 -22.80 29.36
CA THR A 563 3.18 -22.82 28.76
C THR A 563 3.79 -21.42 28.74
N SER A 564 5.12 -21.32 28.78
CA SER A 564 5.82 -20.05 28.53
C SER A 564 5.49 -19.49 27.14
N THR A 565 5.21 -20.37 26.18
CA THR A 565 4.84 -20.03 24.79
C THR A 565 3.68 -19.04 24.72
N ALA A 566 2.64 -19.17 25.54
CA ALA A 566 1.51 -18.23 25.48
C ALA A 566 1.91 -16.80 25.91
N MET A 567 2.84 -16.67 26.86
CA MET A 567 3.38 -15.38 27.25
C MET A 567 4.34 -14.83 26.19
N ASP A 568 5.12 -15.70 25.55
CA ASP A 568 6.03 -15.35 24.46
C ASP A 568 5.26 -14.76 23.28
N GLU A 569 4.22 -15.47 22.83
CA GLU A 569 3.33 -15.06 21.74
C GLU A 569 2.58 -13.75 22.04
N ALA A 570 2.06 -13.59 23.27
CA ALA A 570 1.41 -12.34 23.68
C ALA A 570 2.39 -11.15 23.69
N ALA A 571 3.65 -11.39 24.07
CA ALA A 571 4.69 -10.37 24.09
C ALA A 571 5.19 -10.02 22.68
N GLU A 572 5.25 -11.00 21.78
CA GLU A 572 5.60 -10.81 20.37
C GLU A 572 4.56 -9.96 19.62
N HIS A 573 3.27 -10.13 19.94
CA HIS A 573 2.16 -9.45 19.26
C HIS A 573 1.64 -8.19 19.99
N GLY A 574 2.23 -7.81 21.12
CA GLY A 574 1.93 -6.53 21.77
C GLY A 574 0.70 -6.53 22.70
N HIS A 575 0.34 -7.67 23.28
CA HIS A 575 -0.82 -7.81 24.17
C HIS A 575 -0.45 -7.69 25.67
N LEU A 576 -0.22 -6.46 26.13
CA LEU A 576 0.21 -6.17 27.51
C LEU A 576 -0.74 -6.72 28.59
N ASP A 577 -2.05 -6.64 28.37
CA ASP A 577 -3.06 -7.10 29.32
C ASP A 577 -3.03 -8.62 29.52
N VAL A 578 -2.81 -9.37 28.45
CA VAL A 578 -2.57 -10.83 28.49
C VAL A 578 -1.25 -11.13 29.18
N VAL A 579 -0.17 -10.42 28.83
CA VAL A 579 1.14 -10.58 29.48
C VAL A 579 1.06 -10.32 30.99
N GLN A 580 0.38 -9.26 31.42
CA GLN A 580 0.15 -8.94 32.83
C GLN A 580 -0.62 -10.04 33.55
N PHE A 581 -1.70 -10.53 32.95
CA PHE A 581 -2.50 -11.59 33.53
C PHE A 581 -1.74 -12.91 33.66
N LEU A 582 -1.01 -13.30 32.61
CA LEU A 582 -0.19 -14.51 32.61
C LEU A 582 0.95 -14.39 33.63
N HIS A 583 1.62 -13.23 33.72
CA HIS A 583 2.71 -13.01 34.66
C HIS A 583 2.27 -13.06 36.13
N ALA A 584 1.02 -12.64 36.43
CA ALA A 584 0.47 -12.71 37.78
C ALA A 584 0.24 -14.16 38.28
N GLN A 585 0.39 -15.18 37.43
CA GLN A 585 0.19 -16.59 37.81
C GLN A 585 1.44 -17.19 38.48
N PRO A 586 1.28 -18.09 39.48
CA PRO A 586 2.37 -18.57 40.34
C PRO A 586 3.50 -19.33 39.62
N ASP A 587 3.26 -19.89 38.44
CA ASP A 587 4.23 -20.70 37.68
C ASP A 587 4.77 -20.01 36.41
N ALA A 588 4.25 -18.83 36.07
CA ALA A 588 4.52 -18.16 34.80
C ALA A 588 5.78 -17.28 34.91
N ARG A 589 6.95 -17.87 34.67
CA ARG A 589 8.20 -17.12 34.58
C ARG A 589 8.27 -16.37 33.26
N CYS A 590 8.63 -15.09 33.29
CA CYS A 590 8.97 -14.31 32.09
C CYS A 590 10.16 -15.00 31.41
N SER A 591 9.90 -15.72 30.31
CA SER A 591 10.95 -16.38 29.53
C SER A 591 11.90 -15.31 28.96
N SER A 592 13.13 -15.67 28.64
CA SER A 592 14.03 -14.74 27.93
C SER A 592 13.51 -14.39 26.54
N GLN A 593 12.69 -15.26 25.94
CA GLN A 593 12.13 -15.12 24.60
C GLN A 593 11.04 -14.04 24.55
N ALA A 594 9.98 -14.09 25.38
CA ALA A 594 8.92 -13.05 25.43
C ALA A 594 9.47 -11.63 25.46
N LYS A 595 10.50 -11.50 26.26
CA LYS A 595 11.22 -10.33 26.68
C LYS A 595 12.08 -9.78 25.52
N PHE A 596 12.73 -10.69 24.77
CA PHE A 596 13.43 -10.39 23.51
C PHE A 596 12.43 -10.02 22.40
N CYS A 597 11.38 -10.83 22.19
CA CYS A 597 10.31 -10.60 21.21
C CYS A 597 9.62 -9.23 21.39
N ALA A 598 9.35 -8.81 22.63
CA ALA A 598 8.76 -7.51 22.91
C ALA A 598 9.68 -6.35 22.47
N ALA A 599 10.99 -6.49 22.64
CA ALA A 599 11.95 -5.46 22.24
C ALA A 599 12.15 -5.40 20.72
N ILE A 600 12.31 -6.54 20.06
CA ILE A 600 12.51 -6.61 18.60
C ILE A 600 11.27 -6.23 17.80
N ASN A 601 10.07 -6.24 18.40
CA ASN A 601 8.83 -5.80 17.77
C ASN A 601 8.36 -4.41 18.25
N GLY A 602 9.14 -3.74 19.10
CA GLY A 602 8.87 -2.35 19.47
C GLY A 602 7.80 -2.14 20.54
N HIS A 603 7.38 -3.19 21.26
CA HIS A 603 6.32 -3.14 22.28
C HIS A 603 6.81 -2.55 23.60
N MET A 604 7.03 -1.23 23.60
CA MET A 604 7.66 -0.47 24.67
C MET A 604 6.93 -0.58 26.03
N ASP A 605 5.62 -0.64 26.01
CA ASP A 605 4.77 -0.85 27.19
C ASP A 605 4.99 -2.23 27.83
N ILE A 606 5.21 -3.27 27.02
CA ILE A 606 5.58 -4.61 27.48
C ILE A 606 7.02 -4.65 27.97
N VAL A 607 7.99 -4.02 27.28
CA VAL A 607 9.37 -4.03 27.79
C VAL A 607 9.48 -3.28 29.13
N THR A 608 8.82 -2.12 29.26
CA THR A 608 8.78 -1.39 30.55
C THR A 608 8.08 -2.17 31.66
N PHE A 609 7.05 -2.97 31.34
CA PHE A 609 6.43 -3.88 32.29
C PHE A 609 7.41 -4.97 32.75
N PHE A 610 8.05 -5.69 31.82
CA PHE A 610 9.01 -6.74 32.16
C PHE A 610 10.21 -6.22 32.95
N LEU A 611 10.66 -5.00 32.67
CA LEU A 611 11.76 -4.36 33.39
C LEU A 611 11.40 -3.94 34.82
N ARG A 612 10.13 -3.63 35.09
CA ARG A 612 9.65 -3.30 36.44
C ARG A 612 9.46 -4.54 37.31
N GLU A 613 8.87 -5.60 36.73
CA GLU A 613 8.42 -6.76 37.50
C GLU A 613 9.39 -7.96 37.45
N CYS A 614 10.16 -8.15 36.37
CA CYS A 614 11.05 -9.31 36.21
C CYS A 614 12.52 -8.97 36.58
N THR A 615 12.93 -9.23 37.82
CA THR A 615 14.25 -8.90 38.42
C THR A 615 15.49 -9.52 37.72
N HIS A 616 15.30 -10.54 36.88
CA HIS A 616 16.38 -11.27 36.19
C HIS A 616 16.67 -10.80 34.75
N TRP A 617 16.01 -9.74 34.25
CA TRP A 617 16.36 -9.16 32.94
C TRP A 617 17.78 -8.57 32.91
N ASN A 618 18.33 -8.23 34.08
CA ASN A 618 19.61 -7.54 34.25
C ASN A 618 20.87 -8.39 33.98
N SER A 619 20.77 -9.56 33.36
CA SER A 619 21.97 -10.14 32.74
C SER A 619 22.35 -9.25 31.56
N SER A 620 23.54 -8.63 31.63
CA SER A 620 24.01 -7.70 30.59
C SER A 620 23.83 -8.26 29.18
N TYR A 621 24.01 -9.58 29.00
CA TYR A 621 23.89 -10.23 27.70
C TYR A 621 22.46 -10.21 27.11
N GLY A 622 21.42 -10.44 27.91
CA GLY A 622 20.04 -10.51 27.40
C GLY A 622 19.49 -9.15 26.98
N VAL A 623 19.81 -8.11 27.76
CA VAL A 623 19.48 -6.72 27.45
C VAL A 623 20.17 -6.27 26.16
N ILE A 624 21.47 -6.56 26.05
CA ILE A 624 22.27 -6.16 24.89
C ILE A 624 21.68 -6.78 23.61
N ARG A 625 21.35 -8.08 23.61
CA ARG A 625 20.72 -8.71 22.45
C ARG A 625 19.35 -8.14 22.11
N ALA A 626 18.52 -7.83 23.11
CA ALA A 626 17.21 -7.22 22.88
C ALA A 626 17.32 -5.81 22.26
N MET A 627 18.31 -5.03 22.71
CA MET A 627 18.62 -3.72 22.16
C MET A 627 19.20 -3.82 20.74
N GLU A 628 20.08 -4.77 20.46
CA GLU A 628 20.61 -5.06 19.11
C GLU A 628 19.49 -5.41 18.12
N GLY A 629 18.55 -6.27 18.52
CA GLY A 629 17.40 -6.61 17.69
C GLY A 629 16.42 -5.45 17.50
N ALA A 630 16.18 -4.65 18.53
CA ALA A 630 15.38 -3.42 18.42
C ALA A 630 16.04 -2.39 17.48
N ALA A 631 17.37 -2.32 17.47
CA ALA A 631 18.14 -1.47 16.56
C ALA A 631 18.07 -1.98 15.11
N ALA A 632 18.18 -3.29 14.88
CA ALA A 632 18.02 -3.90 13.55
C ALA A 632 16.63 -3.65 12.93
N ASN A 633 15.58 -3.60 13.76
CA ASN A 633 14.19 -3.42 13.31
C ASN A 633 13.70 -1.96 13.37
N GLY A 634 14.56 -0.99 13.69
CA GLY A 634 14.20 0.43 13.63
C GLY A 634 13.36 0.95 14.81
N HIS A 635 13.34 0.26 15.95
CA HIS A 635 12.54 0.64 17.11
C HIS A 635 13.22 1.69 18.00
N LEU A 636 13.31 2.93 17.50
CA LEU A 636 13.98 4.07 18.13
C LEU A 636 13.62 4.25 19.62
N HIS A 637 12.34 4.22 19.99
CA HIS A 637 11.90 4.45 21.37
C HIS A 637 12.36 3.37 22.36
N VAL A 638 12.47 2.12 21.89
CA VAL A 638 12.98 1.02 22.71
C VAL A 638 14.48 1.17 22.91
N VAL A 639 15.23 1.46 21.84
CA VAL A 639 16.69 1.67 21.89
C VAL A 639 17.04 2.90 22.74
N GLU A 640 16.36 4.03 22.52
CA GLU A 640 16.56 5.27 23.28
C GLU A 640 16.31 5.06 24.79
N TRP A 641 15.29 4.26 25.14
CA TRP A 641 15.03 3.95 26.54
C TRP A 641 16.14 3.10 27.15
N PHE A 642 16.59 2.04 26.46
CA PHE A 642 17.70 1.19 26.94
C PHE A 642 18.97 2.03 27.15
N VAL A 643 19.30 2.89 26.20
CA VAL A 643 20.45 3.81 26.27
C VAL A 643 20.35 4.75 27.48
N ARG A 644 19.19 5.39 27.69
CA ARG A 644 18.99 6.33 28.80
C ARG A 644 19.05 5.70 30.18
N HIS A 645 18.55 4.47 30.33
CA HIS A 645 18.37 3.85 31.64
C HIS A 645 19.51 2.90 32.03
N LEU A 646 20.18 2.29 31.06
CA LEU A 646 21.23 1.29 31.32
C LEU A 646 22.63 1.80 30.97
N GLY A 647 22.75 2.88 30.19
CA GLY A 647 24.03 3.54 29.90
C GLY A 647 25.06 2.65 29.21
N GLN A 648 24.65 1.53 28.63
CA GLN A 648 25.49 0.56 27.94
C GLN A 648 24.97 0.34 26.53
N CYS A 649 25.86 0.37 25.55
CA CYS A 649 25.59 0.08 24.16
C CYS A 649 26.70 -0.84 23.63
N SER A 650 26.37 -1.91 22.91
CA SER A 650 27.36 -2.76 22.23
C SER A 650 27.74 -2.13 20.88
N SER A 651 28.96 -2.38 20.40
CA SER A 651 29.35 -2.01 19.04
C SER A 651 28.40 -2.61 17.99
N MET A 652 27.94 -3.84 18.25
CA MET A 652 26.97 -4.55 17.43
C MET A 652 25.62 -3.81 17.31
N THR A 653 25.22 -3.02 18.30
CA THR A 653 23.99 -2.20 18.20
C THR A 653 24.12 -1.13 17.11
N TRP A 654 25.30 -0.52 17.00
CA TRP A 654 25.59 0.42 15.92
C TRP A 654 25.67 -0.29 14.56
N ASP A 655 26.38 -1.42 14.51
CA ASP A 655 26.54 -2.22 13.31
C ASP A 655 25.17 -2.65 12.76
N LYS A 656 24.25 -3.12 13.61
CA LYS A 656 22.90 -3.55 13.22
C LYS A 656 22.00 -2.41 12.77
N ALA A 657 22.08 -1.25 13.43
CA ALA A 657 21.36 -0.05 12.98
C ALA A 657 21.87 0.45 11.62
N ALA A 658 23.19 0.39 11.41
CA ALA A 658 23.83 0.74 10.15
C ALA A 658 23.46 -0.24 9.05
N GLU A 659 23.59 -1.55 9.27
CA GLU A 659 23.23 -2.64 8.33
C GLU A 659 21.79 -2.55 7.86
N ALA A 660 20.86 -2.16 8.73
CA ALA A 660 19.44 -2.08 8.43
C ALA A 660 18.96 -0.70 7.93
N GLY A 661 19.85 0.30 7.80
CA GLY A 661 19.51 1.61 7.24
C GLY A 661 18.84 2.60 8.22
N HIS A 662 18.90 2.37 9.54
CA HIS A 662 18.15 3.17 10.52
C HIS A 662 18.91 4.42 10.99
N LEU A 663 19.00 5.44 10.11
CA LEU A 663 19.73 6.69 10.38
C LEU A 663 19.27 7.42 11.66
N ASN A 664 17.97 7.40 11.95
CA ASN A 664 17.39 8.02 13.16
C ASN A 664 17.95 7.41 14.46
N ILE A 665 18.22 6.10 14.49
CA ILE A 665 18.83 5.40 15.62
C ILE A 665 20.30 5.79 15.74
N LEU A 666 21.04 5.81 14.62
CA LEU A 666 22.45 6.22 14.60
C LEU A 666 22.65 7.65 15.10
N VAL A 667 21.82 8.58 14.63
CA VAL A 667 21.81 9.97 15.10
C VAL A 667 21.49 10.02 16.60
N MET A 668 20.50 9.27 17.07
CA MET A 668 20.14 9.21 18.48
C MET A 668 21.28 8.67 19.36
N LEU A 669 21.96 7.60 18.93
CA LEU A 669 23.12 7.05 19.64
C LEU A 669 24.26 8.07 19.75
N GLU A 670 24.53 8.82 18.68
CA GLU A 670 25.52 9.89 18.67
C GLU A 670 25.15 11.05 19.60
N THR A 671 23.88 11.47 19.64
CA THR A 671 23.45 12.55 20.55
C THR A 671 23.67 12.22 22.02
N HIS A 672 23.64 10.94 22.40
CA HIS A 672 23.91 10.48 23.77
C HIS A 672 25.41 10.33 24.07
N ARG A 673 26.30 10.71 23.14
CA ARG A 673 27.78 10.66 23.26
C ARG A 673 28.33 9.30 23.67
N LEU A 674 27.62 8.23 23.30
CA LEU A 674 28.16 6.88 23.37
C LEU A 674 29.16 6.79 22.22
N GLY A 675 30.47 6.72 22.52
CA GLY A 675 31.51 6.80 21.50
C GLY A 675 31.24 5.85 20.32
N MET A 676 31.43 6.35 19.10
CA MET A 676 31.19 5.60 17.88
C MET A 676 32.07 4.35 17.83
N SER A 677 31.45 3.17 17.74
CA SER A 677 32.13 1.90 17.54
C SER A 677 31.32 1.08 16.55
N TYR A 678 31.60 1.27 15.27
CA TYR A 678 30.92 0.54 14.20
C TYR A 678 31.85 0.33 13.01
N ASN A 679 31.56 -0.71 12.22
CA ASN A 679 32.29 -1.04 11.00
C ASN A 679 31.56 -0.46 9.78
N PRO A 680 32.21 0.44 8.99
CA PRO A 680 31.63 1.00 7.76
C PRO A 680 31.15 -0.05 6.74
N HIS A 681 31.67 -1.27 6.80
CA HIS A 681 31.20 -2.39 5.99
C HIS A 681 29.68 -2.60 6.12
N TYR A 682 29.14 -2.53 7.34
CA TYR A 682 27.69 -2.72 7.58
C TYR A 682 26.85 -1.59 7.00
N ALA A 683 27.35 -0.35 7.07
CA ALA A 683 26.70 0.78 6.41
C ALA A 683 26.59 0.59 4.90
N ALA A 684 27.65 0.07 4.27
CA ALA A 684 27.64 -0.26 2.86
C ALA A 684 26.66 -1.40 2.54
N GLN A 685 26.55 -2.43 3.40
CA GLN A 685 25.55 -3.51 3.24
C GLN A 685 24.11 -3.01 3.25
N SER A 686 23.81 -1.93 3.98
CA SER A 686 22.46 -1.36 4.05
C SER A 686 21.94 -0.83 2.72
N ARG A 687 22.86 -0.48 1.81
CA ARG A 687 22.57 0.20 0.52
C ARG A 687 21.84 1.54 0.70
N ASP A 688 21.79 2.08 1.92
CA ASP A 688 21.21 3.38 2.22
C ASP A 688 22.28 4.48 2.13
N LEU A 689 22.15 5.33 1.11
CA LEU A 689 23.12 6.38 0.83
C LEU A 689 23.17 7.46 1.93
N ASP A 690 22.07 7.71 2.63
CA ASP A 690 22.02 8.71 3.69
C ASP A 690 22.76 8.22 4.94
N VAL A 691 22.65 6.92 5.25
CA VAL A 691 23.47 6.28 6.30
C VAL A 691 24.95 6.32 5.94
N ILE A 692 25.30 5.97 4.70
CA ILE A 692 26.70 5.99 4.20
C ILE A 692 27.29 7.40 4.29
N ARG A 693 26.57 8.42 3.82
CA ARG A 693 26.99 9.83 3.88
C ARG A 693 27.18 10.31 5.30
N TRP A 694 26.20 10.04 6.16
CA TRP A 694 26.26 10.45 7.56
C TRP A 694 27.46 9.83 8.28
N ILE A 695 27.76 8.56 7.99
CA ILE A 695 28.93 7.86 8.53
C ILE A 695 30.25 8.45 8.01
N ASP A 696 30.36 8.75 6.72
CA ASP A 696 31.57 9.39 6.15
C ASP A 696 31.83 10.78 6.74
N ASP A 697 30.78 11.60 6.84
CA ASP A 697 30.86 12.92 7.47
C ASP A 697 31.36 12.82 8.92
N LYS A 698 30.83 11.87 9.71
CA LYS A 698 31.25 11.72 11.10
C LYS A 698 32.66 11.15 11.25
N LYS A 699 33.10 10.24 10.37
CA LYS A 699 34.48 9.73 10.40
C LYS A 699 35.50 10.77 9.98
N THR A 700 35.18 11.62 9.01
CA THR A 700 36.05 12.73 8.60
C THR A 700 36.22 13.78 9.71
N GLU A 701 35.22 13.95 10.58
CA GLU A 701 35.30 14.80 11.78
C GLU A 701 36.20 14.20 12.89
N GLN A 702 36.31 12.87 13.01
CA GLN A 702 36.95 12.20 14.16
C GLN A 702 38.40 11.73 13.94
N SER A 703 38.84 11.49 12.69
CA SER A 703 40.17 10.93 12.41
C SER A 703 41.13 11.95 11.79
N ASN A 704 42.29 12.14 12.44
CA ASN A 704 43.42 12.88 11.86
C ASN A 704 44.22 12.06 10.81
N ASN A 705 43.88 10.79 10.59
CA ASN A 705 44.56 9.88 9.66
C ASN A 705 43.65 9.56 8.46
N ILE A 706 43.37 10.61 7.68
CA ILE A 706 42.22 10.74 6.77
C ILE A 706 42.35 9.85 5.50
N GLY A 707 43.56 9.39 5.17
CA GLY A 707 43.84 8.80 3.84
C GLY A 707 43.66 7.29 3.72
N PHE A 708 44.25 6.51 4.62
CA PHE A 708 44.39 5.06 4.44
C PHE A 708 43.10 4.30 4.79
N GLU A 709 42.55 4.53 5.99
CA GLU A 709 41.31 3.87 6.43
C GLU A 709 40.12 4.25 5.54
N ARG A 710 40.05 5.52 5.09
CA ARG A 710 38.98 6.02 4.21
C ARG A 710 38.98 5.32 2.85
N LYS A 711 40.17 5.09 2.27
CA LYS A 711 40.32 4.33 1.02
C LYS A 711 39.80 2.89 1.16
N TYR A 712 40.15 2.18 2.22
CA TYR A 712 39.75 0.78 2.40
C TYR A 712 38.23 0.59 2.42
N TRP A 713 37.50 1.41 3.18
CA TRP A 713 36.06 1.21 3.26
C TRP A 713 35.30 1.77 2.05
N LEU A 714 35.84 2.78 1.34
CA LEU A 714 35.28 3.20 0.05
C LEU A 714 35.44 2.10 -1.01
N THR A 715 36.57 1.37 -1.03
CA THR A 715 36.75 0.18 -1.88
C THR A 715 35.72 -0.89 -1.57
N ASP A 716 35.47 -1.14 -0.28
CA ASP A 716 34.48 -2.12 0.19
C ASP A 716 33.04 -1.69 -0.16
N THR A 717 32.74 -0.39 -0.06
CA THR A 717 31.49 0.23 -0.51
C THR A 717 31.28 0.02 -2.02
N LEU A 718 32.32 0.25 -2.83
CA LEU A 718 32.29 -0.02 -4.27
C LEU A 718 32.05 -1.50 -4.56
N HIS A 719 32.71 -2.40 -3.83
CA HIS A 719 32.52 -3.85 -3.98
C HIS A 719 31.05 -4.25 -3.77
N ILE A 720 30.43 -3.78 -2.68
CA ILE A 720 29.03 -4.07 -2.36
C ILE A 720 28.08 -3.42 -3.37
N ALA A 721 28.35 -2.18 -3.77
CA ALA A 721 27.54 -1.47 -4.76
C ALA A 721 27.52 -2.19 -6.11
N PHE A 722 28.67 -2.68 -6.59
CA PHE A 722 28.74 -3.45 -7.84
C PHE A 722 28.13 -4.84 -7.71
N LYS A 723 28.35 -5.53 -6.58
CA LYS A 723 27.74 -6.86 -6.33
C LYS A 723 26.20 -6.83 -6.36
N HIS A 724 25.59 -5.73 -5.93
CA HIS A 724 24.13 -5.60 -5.81
C HIS A 724 23.48 -4.64 -6.82
N GLY A 725 24.24 -4.03 -7.72
CA GLY A 725 23.72 -3.13 -8.77
C GLY A 725 23.31 -1.73 -8.30
N GLU A 726 23.87 -1.22 -7.20
CA GLU A 726 23.51 0.08 -6.60
C GLU A 726 24.24 1.26 -7.27
N LEU A 727 23.61 1.84 -8.30
CA LEU A 727 24.14 2.92 -9.14
C LEU A 727 24.57 4.17 -8.38
N ASP A 728 23.71 4.69 -7.50
CA ASP A 728 23.94 5.97 -6.84
C ASP A 728 24.97 5.87 -5.72
N MET A 729 25.02 4.71 -5.05
CA MET A 729 26.05 4.34 -4.08
C MET A 729 27.42 4.23 -4.77
N ALA A 730 27.49 3.58 -5.93
CA ALA A 730 28.73 3.48 -6.72
C ALA A 730 29.22 4.86 -7.19
N LYS A 731 28.32 5.69 -7.75
CA LYS A 731 28.65 7.07 -8.16
C LYS A 731 29.20 7.89 -7.00
N TRP A 732 28.53 7.84 -5.86
CA TRP A 732 28.94 8.60 -4.68
C TRP A 732 30.32 8.15 -4.19
N ALA A 733 30.56 6.84 -4.05
CA ALA A 733 31.85 6.31 -3.58
C ALA A 733 33.00 6.63 -4.55
N LEU A 734 32.77 6.57 -5.87
CA LEU A 734 33.75 6.95 -6.89
C LEU A 734 34.17 8.43 -6.78
N VAL A 735 33.20 9.33 -6.62
CA VAL A 735 33.47 10.77 -6.45
C VAL A 735 34.33 11.04 -5.21
N HIS A 736 34.15 10.28 -4.14
CA HIS A 736 34.85 10.49 -2.86
C HIS A 736 36.18 9.72 -2.74
N PHE A 737 36.47 8.77 -3.65
CA PHE A 737 37.72 8.00 -3.66
C PHE A 737 38.94 8.79 -4.18
N GLY A 738 38.74 9.62 -5.22
CA GLY A 738 39.81 10.36 -5.89
C GLY A 738 40.65 9.52 -6.85
N ASP A 739 40.78 9.98 -8.09
CA ASP A 739 41.11 9.25 -9.33
C ASP A 739 42.45 8.48 -9.46
N ALA A 740 43.35 8.43 -8.46
CA ALA A 740 44.75 8.06 -8.74
C ALA A 740 45.16 6.59 -8.45
N ASP A 741 44.48 5.84 -7.58
CA ASP A 741 45.04 4.57 -7.04
C ASP A 741 44.07 3.36 -7.00
N LEU A 742 42.88 3.41 -7.61
CA LEU A 742 41.92 2.29 -7.52
C LEU A 742 42.37 1.09 -8.39
N VAL A 743 42.85 0.02 -7.73
CA VAL A 743 43.07 -1.29 -8.37
C VAL A 743 41.72 -2.01 -8.45
N VAL A 744 41.17 -2.12 -9.66
CA VAL A 744 39.87 -2.78 -9.92
C VAL A 744 40.08 -4.30 -9.98
N PRO A 745 39.42 -5.12 -9.13
CA PRO A 745 39.48 -6.57 -9.22
C PRO A 745 38.92 -7.08 -10.55
N HIS A 746 39.55 -8.10 -11.15
CA HIS A 746 39.16 -8.66 -12.45
C HIS A 746 37.72 -9.21 -12.48
N GLU A 747 37.16 -9.55 -11.32
CA GLU A 747 35.77 -9.99 -11.16
C GLU A 747 34.74 -8.88 -11.46
N TRP A 748 35.08 -7.60 -11.28
CA TRP A 748 34.19 -6.47 -11.62
C TRP A 748 34.08 -6.24 -13.13
N LEU A 749 35.06 -6.74 -13.91
CA LEU A 749 35.05 -6.66 -15.37
C LEU A 749 34.06 -7.65 -16.01
N LEU A 750 33.75 -8.76 -15.33
CA LEU A 750 32.78 -9.76 -15.80
C LEU A 750 31.33 -9.25 -15.80
N TYR A 751 31.02 -8.21 -15.03
CA TYR A 751 29.69 -7.57 -14.95
C TYR A 751 29.60 -6.22 -15.70
N ALA A 752 30.66 -5.84 -16.43
CA ALA A 752 30.80 -4.52 -17.03
C ALA A 752 29.78 -4.24 -18.17
N ASP A 753 29.29 -5.27 -18.86
CA ASP A 753 28.29 -5.12 -19.93
C ASP A 753 26.85 -4.93 -19.40
N GLU A 754 26.57 -5.35 -18.17
CA GLU A 754 25.23 -5.28 -17.55
C GLU A 754 25.03 -4.05 -16.66
N VAL A 755 26.11 -3.34 -16.28
CA VAL A 755 26.09 -2.24 -15.31
C VAL A 755 26.56 -0.92 -15.95
N PRO A 756 25.64 -0.02 -16.39
CA PRO A 756 25.96 1.22 -17.11
C PRO A 756 27.00 2.13 -16.43
N VAL A 757 27.13 2.03 -15.10
CA VAL A 757 28.02 2.86 -14.26
C VAL A 757 29.50 2.60 -14.53
N LEU A 758 29.86 1.32 -14.73
CA LEU A 758 31.23 0.94 -15.05
C LEU A 758 31.59 1.49 -16.43
N ARG A 759 30.65 1.43 -17.38
CA ARG A 759 30.79 2.02 -18.72
C ARG A 759 31.03 3.53 -18.66
N ASP A 760 30.25 4.25 -17.86
CA ASP A 760 30.41 5.71 -17.67
C ASP A 760 31.70 6.07 -16.92
N TYR A 761 32.12 5.28 -15.93
CA TYR A 761 33.40 5.45 -15.23
C TYR A 761 34.60 5.25 -16.17
N TRP A 762 34.62 4.19 -16.98
CA TRP A 762 35.69 3.96 -17.96
C TRP A 762 35.71 5.03 -19.05
N ARG A 763 34.54 5.55 -19.44
CA ARG A 763 34.41 6.68 -20.37
C ARG A 763 34.99 7.97 -19.77
N LEU A 764 34.68 8.28 -18.51
CA LEU A 764 35.27 9.41 -17.79
C LEU A 764 36.78 9.23 -17.55
N ARG A 765 37.23 8.01 -17.21
CA ARG A 765 38.65 7.70 -17.00
C ARG A 765 39.48 7.86 -18.28
N GLN A 766 38.92 7.46 -19.43
CA GLN A 766 39.50 7.70 -20.75
C GLN A 766 39.64 9.20 -21.06
N GLU A 767 38.64 10.00 -20.70
CA GLU A 767 38.67 11.45 -20.92
C GLU A 767 39.70 12.18 -20.04
N VAL A 768 39.98 11.69 -18.82
CA VAL A 768 40.84 12.38 -17.84
C VAL A 768 42.30 11.89 -17.84
N THR A 769 42.57 10.60 -18.08
CA THR A 769 43.93 10.02 -17.88
C THR A 769 44.65 9.60 -19.17
N GLY A 770 43.96 9.57 -20.33
CA GLY A 770 44.57 9.19 -21.63
C GLY A 770 45.09 7.75 -21.71
N GLY A 771 44.69 6.88 -20.77
CA GLY A 771 45.08 5.46 -20.72
C GLY A 771 44.17 4.54 -21.55
N ASP A 772 44.74 3.42 -21.98
CA ASP A 772 44.17 2.46 -22.94
C ASP A 772 42.75 1.95 -22.60
N ALA A 773 42.01 1.63 -23.65
CA ALA A 773 40.62 1.18 -23.61
C ALA A 773 40.40 -0.14 -22.85
N ILE A 774 39.15 -0.36 -22.42
CA ILE A 774 38.62 -1.62 -21.90
C ILE A 774 39.17 -2.78 -22.76
N PRO A 775 39.85 -3.79 -22.19
CA PRO A 775 40.18 -5.00 -22.94
C PRO A 775 38.88 -5.60 -23.44
N ASP A 776 38.74 -5.69 -24.76
CA ASP A 776 37.56 -6.18 -25.45
C ASP A 776 37.30 -7.65 -25.02
N VAL A 777 36.37 -7.88 -24.10
CA VAL A 777 36.04 -9.23 -23.58
C VAL A 777 35.19 -10.01 -24.60
N ALA A 778 35.07 -9.54 -25.84
CA ALA A 778 34.32 -10.21 -26.90
C ALA A 778 35.12 -11.21 -27.74
N ASN A 779 36.44 -11.37 -27.54
CA ASN A 779 37.23 -12.38 -28.25
C ASN A 779 38.08 -13.21 -27.28
N GLY A 780 37.72 -14.49 -27.15
CA GLY A 780 38.41 -15.47 -26.33
C GLY A 780 39.77 -15.89 -26.89
N ASP A 781 40.72 -14.96 -26.95
CA ASP A 781 42.13 -15.22 -27.20
C ASP A 781 42.97 -14.27 -26.36
N VAL A 782 43.38 -14.72 -25.17
CA VAL A 782 44.50 -14.13 -24.44
C VAL A 782 45.53 -15.23 -24.21
N ASP A 783 46.68 -15.07 -24.86
CA ASP A 783 47.86 -15.93 -24.76
C ASP A 783 48.32 -16.05 -23.29
N LEU A 784 48.40 -17.28 -22.80
CA LEU A 784 48.80 -17.66 -21.45
C LEU A 784 50.32 -17.71 -21.23
N GLU A 785 51.12 -17.01 -22.03
CA GLU A 785 52.57 -17.01 -21.88
C GLU A 785 53.10 -15.59 -21.88
N HIS A 786 53.29 -15.03 -20.68
CA HIS A 786 54.38 -14.12 -20.28
C HIS A 786 53.91 -13.21 -19.15
N LEU A 787 54.06 -13.67 -17.91
CA LEU A 787 54.36 -12.86 -16.71
C LEU A 787 54.68 -13.82 -15.55
N HIS A 788 55.72 -14.63 -15.74
CA HIS A 788 56.48 -15.18 -14.62
C HIS A 788 57.39 -14.08 -14.09
N GLY A 789 57.23 -13.72 -12.82
CA GLY A 789 58.23 -12.93 -12.11
C GLY A 789 57.64 -12.00 -11.07
N PHE A 790 57.11 -12.55 -9.98
CA PHE A 790 57.26 -12.03 -8.63
C PHE A 790 56.80 -13.14 -7.66
N GLU A 791 57.78 -13.92 -7.19
CA GLU A 791 57.63 -14.75 -6.00
C GLU A 791 57.47 -13.83 -4.77
N PRO A 792 56.60 -14.18 -3.82
CA PRO A 792 56.80 -13.86 -2.42
C PRO A 792 57.26 -15.13 -1.70
N ASP A 793 58.56 -15.17 -1.39
CA ASP A 793 59.13 -16.01 -0.34
C ASP A 793 58.53 -15.63 1.03
N ASP A 794 58.31 -16.67 1.84
CA ASP A 794 58.30 -16.71 3.30
C ASP A 794 57.29 -15.86 4.09
N ALA A 795 56.12 -16.45 4.36
CA ALA A 795 55.40 -16.25 5.62
C ALA A 795 54.61 -17.51 6.02
N VAL A 796 55.33 -18.41 6.71
CA VAL A 796 54.91 -19.26 7.85
C VAL A 796 53.48 -19.84 7.80
N GLU A 797 53.40 -21.11 7.42
CA GLU A 797 52.39 -22.05 7.91
C GLU A 797 52.45 -22.15 9.46
N GLU A 798 51.36 -21.88 10.15
CA GLU A 798 51.08 -22.50 11.45
C GLU A 798 49.56 -22.60 11.70
N GLU A 799 49.09 -23.85 11.67
CA GLU A 799 47.99 -24.44 12.46
C GLU A 799 46.51 -24.08 12.17
N GLN A 800 45.89 -24.91 11.31
CA GLN A 800 44.56 -25.48 11.58
C GLN A 800 44.72 -26.92 12.09
N SER A 801 44.50 -27.17 13.38
CA SER A 801 43.99 -28.44 13.94
C SER A 801 43.81 -28.30 15.47
N MET A 802 42.77 -28.95 16.01
CA MET A 802 42.23 -28.89 17.38
C MET A 802 41.40 -27.62 17.61
N TRP A 803 40.07 -27.64 17.59
CA TRP A 803 39.18 -28.56 18.28
C TRP A 803 38.03 -29.03 17.37
N GLY A 804 37.84 -30.35 17.33
CA GLY A 804 36.64 -30.97 16.82
C GLY A 804 35.50 -30.95 17.85
N GLU A 805 34.35 -31.38 17.34
CA GLU A 805 33.22 -31.99 18.06
C GLU A 805 32.41 -31.05 18.98
N GLU A 806 31.29 -30.55 18.47
CA GLU A 806 29.96 -31.10 18.76
C GLU A 806 28.91 -30.37 17.91
N ALA A 807 28.69 -30.90 16.70
CA ALA A 807 27.45 -30.68 15.96
C ALA A 807 26.58 -31.94 16.14
N HIS A 808 25.59 -31.84 17.03
CA HIS A 808 24.38 -32.65 16.93
C HIS A 808 23.27 -31.75 16.43
N GLY A 809 22.86 -31.99 15.19
CA GLY A 809 21.68 -31.39 14.58
C GLY A 809 20.40 -31.85 15.27
N ILE A 810 19.45 -30.93 15.38
CA ILE A 810 18.03 -31.26 15.43
C ILE A 810 17.49 -31.03 14.02
N GLU A 811 16.84 -32.09 13.55
CA GLU A 811 16.26 -32.31 12.24
C GLU A 811 15.30 -31.20 11.81
N GLU A 812 15.47 -30.75 10.56
CA GLU A 812 14.35 -30.35 9.72
C GLU A 812 13.56 -31.62 9.36
N ALA A 813 12.27 -31.63 9.69
CA ALA A 813 11.31 -32.57 9.14
C ALA A 813 10.11 -31.76 8.64
N ASP A 814 10.20 -31.32 7.40
CA ASP A 814 9.02 -31.05 6.59
C ASP A 814 8.38 -32.40 6.22
N MET A 815 7.07 -32.44 6.45
CA MET A 815 6.18 -33.49 5.98
C MET A 815 6.19 -33.48 4.46
N ASP A 816 6.44 -34.64 3.85
CA ASP A 816 5.78 -34.92 2.59
C ASP A 816 5.07 -36.28 2.63
N VAL A 817 3.94 -36.25 1.97
CA VAL A 817 2.84 -37.20 1.99
C VAL A 817 3.28 -38.57 1.46
N ASP A 818 3.04 -39.63 2.25
CA ASP A 818 3.11 -41.01 1.75
C ASP A 818 1.83 -41.36 0.97
N LEU A 819 1.98 -41.46 -0.35
CA LEU A 819 1.22 -42.38 -1.19
C LEU A 819 2.21 -43.41 -1.76
N GLY A 820 2.35 -44.53 -1.08
CA GLY A 820 2.01 -45.84 -1.63
C GLY A 820 2.93 -46.38 -2.73
N GLU A 821 3.64 -47.43 -2.32
CA GLU A 821 3.98 -48.64 -3.10
C GLU A 821 5.23 -48.68 -3.98
N GLU A 822 5.95 -49.76 -3.70
CA GLU A 822 6.77 -50.61 -4.56
C GLU A 822 8.30 -50.45 -4.59
N ARG A 823 8.90 -51.53 -4.08
CA ARG A 823 10.17 -52.17 -4.45
C ARG A 823 11.42 -51.55 -3.81
N SER A 824 12.26 -52.26 -3.06
CA SER A 824 12.53 -53.68 -2.82
C SER A 824 14.05 -53.74 -2.69
N MET A 825 14.52 -54.59 -1.77
CA MET A 825 15.73 -55.41 -1.91
C MET A 825 17.09 -54.88 -1.38
N TRP A 826 17.43 -55.40 -0.17
CA TRP A 826 18.69 -56.10 0.18
C TRP A 826 19.97 -55.22 0.32
N ILE A 827 20.92 -55.43 1.24
CA ILE A 827 21.38 -56.60 2.01
C ILE A 827 22.40 -56.14 3.09
N GLU A 828 22.36 -56.78 4.27
CA GLU A 828 23.45 -57.19 5.22
C GLU A 828 24.54 -56.18 5.65
N MET A 829 24.94 -56.07 6.93
CA MET A 829 25.02 -57.02 8.06
C MET A 829 24.67 -56.35 9.39
#